data_AF-A0A672HBF8-F1
#
_entry.id   AF-A0A672HBF8-F1
#
_cell.length_a   1.000
_cell.length_b   1.000
_cell.length_c   1.000
_cell.angle_alpha   90.00
_cell.angle_beta   90.00
_cell.angle_gamma   90.00
#
_symmetry.space_group_name_H-M   'P 1'
#
loop_
_entity.id
_entity.type
_entity.pdbx_description
1 polymer ?
#
loop_
_entity_poly.entity_id
_entity_poly.type
_entity_poly.pdbx_seq_one_letter_code
_entity_poly.pdbx_strand_id
1 'polypeptide(L)'
;MEAVPRMPMIWLDLKEAGEFQFNPSVRQFILKNYGENPDNYNEQMKKLETLRQSAVNVTRDFEGCSTLRKYFGQLHYLQSRVPMGAGQEAAVPISWTEIFSGKTVTHDDISYEQACILYNLGALHSMLGAMDNRVSEEGMKVSCTHFQCSAGAFSYLRDHFSHSFSVDMSHQILNLNINLMLGQAQECLLEKSMLDNRKSFLVARISAQVVDYYKEACRALENSETASMLGKIQKDWKKLVQMKIYYFAAIAHLHMGKQAEEQQKYGERLAYLQSSLDKLNEAVKLAKGQPDSVQEALRFTMDVIGGKFNSAKKDNDFIYHETVPSLETLASVKGAPLVKALPVNPTDPSVTGPDLFCKLVPMAAHEASSLYSEEKAKLLRDVMAKIDSKNETLEQFMDSLGLEPESVDNLDMYSHIPPVLMEKCAALSVRPDTVKSLIQSMQVLSGVFTDVESSLKEIRDVLEADEAGERAVQEAGGPAAADLHPAAQSQALAEIRRDLEKYMEAHEKASFTNTELHRAMNLHISNLRLLGGPLESLQEALPRPQLSEEEVAGLQCMKRILGKVQEMREQRSSLEKQLRDLIQQDDITSTLVTTERADMKRIFEEQLKKYEQVKVYIDQNLAAQENILKALTEANVQYASVRKGLSQTEQQWNGTVQGLVGSYEAYEDLMKKSQEGKEFYDDLEAKASRLLERAKTLCQTREEERKPILEKKSPFVLEAPLNWTFWIVPKHAVLQPK
;
A
#
# COMPACT_ATOMS: atom_id res chain seq x y z
N MET A 1 -13.55 -46.95 -39.16
CA MET A 1 -12.89 -47.11 -37.84
C MET A 1 -13.59 -46.32 -36.75
N GLU A 2 -14.37 -45.28 -37.05
CA GLU A 2 -15.12 -44.47 -36.05
C GLU A 2 -16.03 -45.32 -35.14
N ALA A 3 -16.79 -46.26 -35.73
CA ALA A 3 -17.75 -47.12 -35.05
C ALA A 3 -17.21 -48.51 -34.67
N VAL A 4 -15.88 -48.66 -34.52
CA VAL A 4 -15.31 -49.96 -34.15
C VAL A 4 -15.79 -50.39 -32.75
N PRO A 5 -16.25 -51.64 -32.56
CA PRO A 5 -16.56 -52.17 -31.24
C PRO A 5 -15.37 -52.04 -30.29
N ARG A 6 -15.65 -51.71 -29.03
CA ARG A 6 -14.62 -51.43 -28.01
C ARG A 6 -14.12 -52.74 -27.40
N MET A 7 -12.81 -52.89 -27.31
CA MET A 7 -12.19 -54.08 -26.71
C MET A 7 -12.29 -54.04 -25.17
N PRO A 8 -12.32 -55.19 -24.49
CA PRO A 8 -12.28 -55.23 -23.03
C PRO A 8 -10.98 -54.63 -22.48
N MET A 9 -11.07 -54.08 -21.28
CA MET A 9 -9.95 -53.51 -20.53
C MET A 9 -9.66 -54.37 -19.30
N ILE A 10 -8.39 -54.42 -18.89
CA ILE A 10 -7.96 -55.11 -17.68
C ILE A 10 -8.07 -54.16 -16.49
N TRP A 11 -8.52 -54.69 -15.35
CA TRP A 11 -8.55 -53.99 -14.07
C TRP A 11 -7.97 -54.90 -12.98
N LEU A 12 -7.63 -54.30 -11.84
CA LEU A 12 -6.99 -54.93 -10.69
C LEU A 12 -7.94 -54.97 -9.49
N ASP A 13 -7.96 -56.10 -8.77
CA ASP A 13 -8.73 -56.27 -7.55
C ASP A 13 -8.18 -55.42 -6.39
N LEU A 14 -9.08 -55.03 -5.47
CA LEU A 14 -8.71 -54.34 -4.24
C LEU A 14 -8.11 -55.35 -3.24
N LYS A 15 -7.05 -54.95 -2.55
CA LYS A 15 -6.51 -55.65 -1.37
C LYS A 15 -7.53 -55.61 -0.24
N GLU A 16 -7.59 -56.69 0.53
CA GLU A 16 -8.42 -56.78 1.73
C GLU A 16 -7.60 -56.41 2.97
N ALA A 17 -8.13 -55.51 3.79
CA ALA A 17 -7.47 -55.06 5.00
C ALA A 17 -7.76 -56.00 6.18
N GLY A 18 -6.74 -56.24 7.00
CA GLY A 18 -6.85 -56.85 8.31
C GLY A 18 -6.83 -55.81 9.43
N GLU A 19 -6.31 -56.22 10.59
CA GLU A 19 -6.24 -55.35 11.78
C GLU A 19 -5.15 -54.28 11.67
N PHE A 20 -5.46 -53.08 12.19
CA PHE A 20 -4.52 -51.99 12.44
C PHE A 20 -4.99 -51.21 13.68
N GLN A 21 -4.47 -51.59 14.85
CA GLN A 21 -4.90 -51.03 16.13
C GLN A 21 -3.94 -49.92 16.61
N PHE A 22 -3.94 -48.77 15.93
CA PHE A 22 -3.00 -47.67 16.24
C PHE A 22 -3.32 -46.92 17.54
N ASN A 23 -4.60 -46.84 17.92
CA ASN A 23 -5.07 -45.92 18.97
C ASN A 23 -4.32 -46.05 20.31
N PRO A 24 -4.11 -47.25 20.90
CA PRO A 24 -3.39 -47.37 22.17
C PRO A 24 -1.95 -46.84 22.10
N SER A 25 -1.23 -47.16 21.02
CA SER A 25 0.15 -46.75 20.80
C SER A 25 0.26 -45.23 20.63
N VAL A 26 -0.62 -44.62 19.83
CA VAL A 26 -0.62 -43.16 19.65
C VAL A 26 -0.94 -42.44 20.95
N ARG A 27 -1.91 -42.94 21.74
CA ARG A 27 -2.22 -42.36 23.06
C ARG A 27 -1.02 -42.39 24.01
N GLN A 28 -0.31 -43.52 24.05
CA GLN A 28 0.90 -43.65 24.87
C GLN A 28 2.00 -42.69 24.40
N PHE A 29 2.17 -42.53 23.08
CA PHE A 29 3.14 -41.61 22.50
C PHE A 29 2.82 -40.15 22.84
N ILE A 30 1.55 -39.74 22.74
CA ILE A 30 1.09 -38.38 23.10
C ILE A 30 1.44 -38.07 24.56
N LEU A 31 1.08 -38.97 25.47
CA LEU A 31 1.35 -38.79 26.90
C LEU A 31 2.85 -38.67 27.20
N LYS A 32 3.66 -39.53 26.59
CA LYS A 32 5.09 -39.62 26.89
C LYS A 32 5.91 -38.50 26.25
N ASN A 33 5.68 -38.20 24.97
CA ASN A 33 6.58 -37.35 24.18
C ASN A 33 6.08 -35.91 24.04
N TYR A 34 4.76 -35.68 24.06
CA TYR A 34 4.19 -34.33 24.05
C TYR A 34 3.83 -33.82 25.45
N GLY A 35 3.74 -34.71 26.45
CA GLY A 35 3.31 -34.35 27.81
C GLY A 35 1.85 -33.89 27.89
N GLU A 36 1.07 -34.18 26.85
CA GLU A 36 -0.34 -33.78 26.75
C GLU A 36 -1.27 -34.92 27.18
N ASN A 37 -2.47 -34.57 27.65
CA ASN A 37 -3.49 -35.57 27.95
C ASN A 37 -4.04 -36.20 26.65
N PRO A 38 -3.87 -37.51 26.41
CA PRO A 38 -4.36 -38.16 25.18
C PRO A 38 -5.87 -38.07 24.98
N ASP A 39 -6.64 -37.85 26.05
CA ASP A 39 -8.11 -37.73 25.97
C ASP A 39 -8.58 -36.51 25.18
N ASN A 40 -7.74 -35.48 25.08
CA ASN A 40 -8.01 -34.29 24.26
C ASN A 40 -8.09 -34.62 22.75
N TYR A 41 -7.60 -35.78 22.34
CA TYR A 41 -7.49 -36.23 20.95
C TYR A 41 -8.48 -37.37 20.60
N ASN A 42 -9.40 -37.71 21.50
CA ASN A 42 -10.33 -38.83 21.32
C ASN A 42 -11.23 -38.68 20.07
N GLU A 43 -11.68 -37.47 19.77
CA GLU A 43 -12.50 -37.23 18.58
C GLU A 43 -11.71 -37.43 17.29
N GLN A 44 -10.46 -36.97 17.25
CA GLN A 44 -9.54 -37.10 16.13
C GLN A 44 -9.23 -38.57 15.85
N MET A 45 -8.93 -39.35 16.89
CA MET A 45 -8.72 -40.79 16.81
C MET A 45 -9.96 -41.50 16.24
N LYS A 46 -11.15 -41.17 16.76
CA LYS A 46 -12.41 -41.77 16.30
C LYS A 46 -12.71 -41.43 14.84
N LYS A 47 -12.42 -40.19 14.42
CA LYS A 47 -12.55 -39.76 13.02
C LYS A 47 -11.59 -40.54 12.10
N LEU A 48 -10.34 -40.74 12.50
CA LEU A 48 -9.38 -41.52 11.71
C LEU A 48 -9.79 -42.99 11.62
N GLU A 49 -10.27 -43.59 12.72
CA GLU A 49 -10.78 -44.97 12.72
C GLU A 49 -11.99 -45.12 11.80
N THR A 50 -12.95 -44.20 11.88
CA THR A 50 -14.13 -44.19 10.99
C THR A 50 -13.72 -44.04 9.52
N LEU A 51 -12.73 -43.18 9.26
CA LEU A 51 -12.19 -42.98 7.91
C LEU A 51 -11.48 -44.24 7.40
N ARG A 52 -10.72 -44.93 8.26
CA ARG A 52 -10.15 -46.25 7.92
C ARG A 52 -11.24 -47.24 7.53
N GLN A 53 -12.28 -47.38 8.36
CA GLN A 53 -13.39 -48.31 8.07
C GLN A 53 -14.07 -48.00 6.73
N SER A 54 -14.18 -46.71 6.38
CA SER A 54 -14.71 -46.29 5.08
C SER A 54 -13.75 -46.58 3.92
N ALA A 55 -12.44 -46.44 4.14
CA ALA A 55 -11.40 -46.67 3.14
C ALA A 55 -11.16 -48.15 2.86
N VAL A 56 -11.26 -49.03 3.87
CA VAL A 56 -11.10 -50.48 3.68
C VAL A 56 -12.37 -51.13 3.16
N ASN A 57 -13.54 -50.53 3.40
CA ASN A 57 -14.83 -50.92 2.81
C ASN A 57 -15.29 -49.93 1.73
N VAL A 58 -14.37 -49.52 0.87
CA VAL A 58 -14.57 -48.43 -0.09
C VAL A 58 -15.68 -48.75 -1.11
N THR A 59 -16.49 -47.74 -1.44
CA THR A 59 -17.46 -47.81 -2.53
C THR A 59 -16.74 -47.88 -3.88
N ARG A 60 -17.31 -48.62 -4.83
CA ARG A 60 -16.71 -48.80 -6.17
C ARG A 60 -17.16 -47.70 -7.13
N ASP A 61 -16.93 -46.45 -6.73
CA ASP A 61 -17.33 -45.24 -7.44
C ASP A 61 -16.28 -44.11 -7.27
N PHE A 62 -16.57 -42.95 -7.85
CA PHE A 62 -15.68 -41.78 -7.77
C PHE A 62 -15.49 -41.29 -6.33
N GLU A 63 -16.52 -41.38 -5.48
CA GLU A 63 -16.45 -40.98 -4.07
C GLU A 63 -15.51 -41.90 -3.27
N GLY A 64 -15.47 -43.19 -3.64
CA GLY A 64 -14.50 -44.14 -3.12
C GLY A 64 -13.05 -43.71 -3.35
N CYS A 65 -12.73 -43.19 -4.53
CA CYS A 65 -11.38 -42.65 -4.80
C CYS A 65 -11.04 -41.47 -3.88
N SER A 66 -12.00 -40.59 -3.61
CA SER A 66 -11.81 -39.46 -2.69
C SER A 66 -11.62 -39.93 -1.25
N THR A 67 -12.37 -40.94 -0.82
CA THR A 67 -12.22 -41.56 0.51
C THR A 67 -10.83 -42.17 0.71
N LEU A 68 -10.31 -42.91 -0.27
CA LEU A 68 -8.97 -43.50 -0.23
C LEU A 68 -7.88 -42.42 -0.19
N ARG A 69 -7.97 -41.38 -1.03
CA ARG A 69 -7.03 -40.25 -1.01
C ARG A 69 -7.04 -39.52 0.32
N LYS A 70 -8.24 -39.27 0.87
CA LYS A 70 -8.41 -38.63 2.17
C LYS A 70 -7.76 -39.43 3.28
N TYR A 71 -7.99 -40.74 3.32
CA TYR A 71 -7.39 -41.60 4.32
C TYR A 71 -5.86 -41.66 4.19
N PHE A 72 -5.35 -41.82 2.97
CA PHE A 72 -3.92 -41.80 2.67
C PHE A 72 -3.24 -40.51 3.16
N GLY A 73 -3.83 -39.34 2.90
CA GLY A 73 -3.28 -38.08 3.40
C GLY A 73 -3.33 -37.93 4.92
N GLN A 74 -4.39 -38.42 5.57
CA GLN A 74 -4.47 -38.41 7.05
C GLN A 74 -3.47 -39.37 7.69
N LEU A 75 -3.16 -40.51 7.05
CA LEU A 75 -2.07 -41.40 7.48
C LEU A 75 -0.70 -40.70 7.38
N HIS A 76 -0.50 -39.89 6.35
CA HIS A 76 0.72 -39.10 6.19
C HIS A 76 0.85 -38.03 7.29
N TYR A 77 -0.24 -37.32 7.60
CA TYR A 77 -0.29 -36.37 8.73
C TYR A 77 -0.06 -37.03 10.09
N LEU A 78 -0.55 -38.26 10.29
CA LEU A 78 -0.31 -38.99 11.52
C LEU A 78 1.17 -39.39 11.64
N GLN A 79 1.73 -40.00 10.60
CA GLN A 79 3.12 -40.47 10.56
C GLN A 79 4.13 -39.34 10.82
N SER A 80 3.86 -38.14 10.30
CA SER A 80 4.73 -36.98 10.50
C SER A 80 4.82 -36.49 11.94
N ARG A 81 3.92 -36.97 12.82
CA ARG A 81 3.80 -36.55 14.23
C ARG A 81 4.06 -37.67 15.21
N VAL A 82 3.68 -38.88 14.81
CA VAL A 82 3.75 -40.07 15.63
C VAL A 82 4.60 -41.07 14.86
N PRO A 83 5.82 -41.36 15.32
CA PRO A 83 6.77 -42.20 14.61
C PRO A 83 6.31 -43.67 14.69
N MET A 84 5.56 -44.08 13.67
CA MET A 84 4.94 -45.40 13.51
C MET A 84 5.56 -46.25 12.38
N GLY A 85 6.71 -45.84 11.85
CA GLY A 85 7.47 -46.61 10.86
C GLY A 85 8.20 -47.81 11.46
N ALA A 86 8.83 -48.63 10.61
CA ALA A 86 9.53 -49.83 11.05
C ALA A 86 10.55 -49.56 12.18
N GLY A 87 10.37 -50.26 13.30
CA GLY A 87 11.24 -50.16 14.48
C GLY A 87 11.10 -48.86 15.29
N GLN A 88 10.13 -48.01 14.96
CA GLN A 88 9.87 -46.77 15.70
C GLN A 88 8.99 -47.01 16.94
N GLU A 89 9.04 -46.08 17.89
CA GLU A 89 8.42 -46.24 19.22
C GLU A 89 6.92 -46.53 19.18
N ALA A 90 6.19 -45.92 18.24
CA ALA A 90 4.75 -46.07 18.14
C ALA A 90 4.31 -47.08 17.07
N ALA A 91 5.26 -47.86 16.51
CA ALA A 91 4.96 -48.88 15.52
C ALA A 91 3.99 -49.94 16.07
N VAL A 92 3.03 -50.36 15.24
CA VAL A 92 2.06 -51.41 15.59
C VAL A 92 1.85 -52.35 14.40
N PRO A 93 1.44 -53.60 14.65
CA PRO A 93 1.15 -54.54 13.57
C PRO A 93 0.01 -54.07 12.66
N ILE A 94 0.26 -54.13 11.36
CA ILE A 94 -0.69 -53.84 10.29
C ILE A 94 -0.78 -55.05 9.38
N SER A 95 -1.97 -55.60 9.20
CA SER A 95 -2.19 -56.81 8.39
C SER A 95 -3.01 -56.51 7.14
N TRP A 96 -2.60 -57.06 5.99
CA TRP A 96 -3.36 -57.03 4.74
C TRP A 96 -3.24 -58.37 4.01
N THR A 97 -4.23 -58.70 3.19
CA THR A 97 -4.20 -59.88 2.34
C THR A 97 -3.47 -59.56 1.03
N GLU A 98 -2.49 -60.39 0.68
CA GLU A 98 -1.77 -60.34 -0.59
C GLU A 98 -2.63 -60.96 -1.71
N ILE A 99 -2.78 -60.26 -2.84
CA ILE A 99 -3.82 -60.57 -3.85
C ILE A 99 -3.57 -61.90 -4.56
N PHE A 100 -2.31 -62.23 -4.88
CA PHE A 100 -2.04 -63.40 -5.73
C PHE A 100 -2.07 -64.71 -4.96
N SER A 101 -1.59 -64.71 -3.71
CA SER A 101 -1.52 -65.89 -2.85
C SER A 101 -2.70 -66.02 -1.89
N GLY A 102 -3.46 -64.95 -1.64
CA GLY A 102 -4.54 -64.90 -0.66
C GLY A 102 -4.06 -64.99 0.80
N LYS A 103 -2.75 -64.86 1.04
CA LYS A 103 -2.17 -64.94 2.39
C LYS A 103 -2.17 -63.59 3.07
N THR A 104 -2.42 -63.59 4.38
CA THR A 104 -2.24 -62.41 5.22
C THR A 104 -0.76 -62.14 5.45
N VAL A 105 -0.35 -60.89 5.22
CA VAL A 105 1.00 -60.36 5.46
C VAL A 105 0.91 -59.23 6.47
N THR A 106 1.76 -59.28 7.49
CA THR A 106 1.77 -58.34 8.60
C THR A 106 3.11 -57.63 8.71
N HIS A 107 3.10 -56.31 8.85
CA HIS A 107 4.28 -55.47 9.09
C HIS A 107 4.01 -54.46 10.20
N ASP A 108 5.02 -54.16 11.00
CA ASP A 108 4.97 -53.13 12.04
C ASP A 108 5.44 -51.77 11.47
N ASP A 109 4.78 -51.29 10.41
CA ASP A 109 5.16 -50.07 9.70
C ASP A 109 3.93 -49.40 9.06
N ILE A 110 3.60 -48.17 9.48
CA ILE A 110 2.49 -47.38 8.91
C ILE A 110 2.62 -47.16 7.39
N SER A 111 3.85 -47.20 6.86
CA SER A 111 4.12 -47.10 5.42
C SER A 111 3.49 -48.29 4.66
N TYR A 112 3.30 -49.45 5.32
CA TYR A 112 2.59 -50.58 4.74
C TYR A 112 1.08 -50.31 4.58
N GLU A 113 0.44 -49.69 5.58
CA GLU A 113 -0.97 -49.25 5.47
C GLU A 113 -1.12 -48.25 4.32
N GLN A 114 -0.24 -47.24 4.27
CA GLN A 114 -0.22 -46.24 3.19
C GLN A 114 -0.04 -46.88 1.81
N ALA A 115 0.89 -47.82 1.69
CA ALA A 115 1.15 -48.56 0.45
C ALA A 115 -0.08 -49.34 -0.03
N CYS A 116 -0.75 -50.06 0.88
CA CYS A 116 -1.95 -50.85 0.55
C CYS A 116 -3.14 -49.97 0.15
N ILE A 117 -3.36 -48.85 0.84
CA ILE A 117 -4.40 -47.88 0.48
C ILE A 117 -4.12 -47.25 -0.89
N LEU A 118 -2.86 -46.92 -1.17
CA LEU A 118 -2.46 -46.37 -2.46
C LEU A 118 -2.58 -47.40 -3.59
N TYR A 119 -2.26 -48.67 -3.32
CA TYR A 119 -2.55 -49.76 -4.25
C TYR A 119 -4.06 -49.84 -4.54
N ASN A 120 -4.90 -49.81 -3.51
CA ASN A 120 -6.36 -49.84 -3.66
C ASN A 120 -6.88 -48.64 -4.44
N LEU A 121 -6.27 -47.46 -4.30
CA LEU A 121 -6.59 -46.29 -5.12
C LEU A 121 -6.28 -46.55 -6.59
N GLY A 122 -5.12 -47.14 -6.90
CA GLY A 122 -4.74 -47.53 -8.25
C GLY A 122 -5.69 -48.58 -8.83
N ALA A 123 -6.01 -49.62 -8.06
CA ALA A 123 -6.93 -50.68 -8.42
C ALA A 123 -8.35 -50.16 -8.66
N LEU A 124 -8.91 -49.34 -7.77
CA LEU A 124 -10.23 -48.73 -7.95
C LEU A 124 -10.28 -47.86 -9.21
N HIS A 125 -9.26 -47.05 -9.47
CA HIS A 125 -9.18 -46.30 -10.73
C HIS A 125 -9.13 -47.21 -11.96
N SER A 126 -8.41 -48.33 -11.91
CA SER A 126 -8.41 -49.29 -13.02
C SER A 126 -9.80 -49.91 -13.26
N MET A 127 -10.55 -50.19 -12.18
CA MET A 127 -11.93 -50.70 -12.25
C MET A 127 -12.85 -49.68 -12.91
N LEU A 128 -12.88 -48.44 -12.42
CA LEU A 128 -13.74 -47.39 -12.95
C LEU A 128 -13.43 -47.10 -14.43
N GLY A 129 -12.15 -47.12 -14.80
CA GLY A 129 -11.74 -46.96 -16.21
C GLY A 129 -12.24 -48.09 -17.11
N ALA A 130 -12.30 -49.32 -16.59
CA ALA A 130 -12.76 -50.50 -17.34
C ALA A 130 -14.29 -50.69 -17.35
N MET A 131 -15.01 -50.14 -16.38
CA MET A 131 -16.48 -50.25 -16.27
C MET A 131 -17.23 -49.43 -17.32
N ASP A 132 -16.66 -48.30 -17.78
CA ASP A 132 -17.25 -47.51 -18.85
C ASP A 132 -17.17 -48.24 -20.21
N ASN A 133 -18.26 -48.21 -20.96
CA ASN A 133 -18.35 -48.89 -22.26
C ASN A 133 -17.64 -48.13 -23.41
N ARG A 134 -17.15 -46.91 -23.14
CA ARG A 134 -16.42 -46.02 -24.06
C ARG A 134 -17.12 -45.81 -25.39
N VAL A 135 -18.45 -45.73 -25.34
CA VAL A 135 -19.29 -45.40 -26.51
C VAL A 135 -19.37 -43.89 -26.69
N SER A 136 -19.47 -43.12 -25.61
CA SER A 136 -19.54 -41.65 -25.65
C SER A 136 -18.15 -41.01 -25.61
N GLU A 137 -18.02 -39.81 -26.18
CA GLU A 137 -16.76 -39.03 -26.09
C GLU A 137 -16.37 -38.77 -24.63
N GLU A 138 -17.36 -38.50 -23.77
CA GLU A 138 -17.12 -38.25 -22.35
C GLU A 138 -16.64 -39.50 -21.63
N GLY A 139 -17.27 -40.66 -21.87
CA GLY A 139 -16.84 -41.94 -21.31
C GLY A 139 -15.39 -42.28 -21.68
N MET A 140 -14.99 -42.01 -22.93
CA MET A 140 -13.58 -42.18 -23.36
C MET A 140 -12.61 -41.29 -22.56
N LYS A 141 -12.98 -40.02 -22.30
CA LYS A 141 -12.16 -39.09 -21.52
C LYS A 141 -12.07 -39.51 -20.05
N VAL A 142 -13.19 -39.94 -19.48
CA VAL A 142 -13.28 -40.40 -18.09
C VAL A 142 -12.44 -41.67 -17.90
N SER A 143 -12.61 -42.69 -18.77
CA SER A 143 -11.76 -43.89 -18.74
C SER A 143 -10.28 -43.57 -18.90
N CYS A 144 -9.93 -42.72 -19.86
CA CYS A 144 -8.55 -42.29 -20.09
C CYS A 144 -7.96 -41.63 -18.83
N THR A 145 -8.72 -40.76 -18.16
CA THR A 145 -8.29 -40.11 -16.92
C THR A 145 -8.11 -41.12 -15.80
N HIS A 146 -9.06 -42.03 -15.60
CA HIS A 146 -8.97 -43.07 -14.59
C HIS A 146 -7.75 -43.98 -14.77
N PHE A 147 -7.45 -44.43 -15.99
CA PHE A 147 -6.24 -45.22 -16.23
C PHE A 147 -4.95 -44.42 -15.98
N GLN A 148 -4.92 -43.11 -16.30
CA GLN A 148 -3.78 -42.26 -15.96
C GLN A 148 -3.63 -42.02 -14.44
N CYS A 149 -4.73 -41.88 -13.70
CA CYS A 149 -4.73 -41.83 -12.23
C CYS A 149 -4.25 -43.15 -11.63
N SER A 150 -4.67 -44.29 -12.19
CA SER A 150 -4.23 -45.62 -11.76
C SER A 150 -2.72 -45.80 -11.96
N ALA A 151 -2.21 -45.47 -13.15
CA ALA A 151 -0.77 -45.44 -13.42
C ALA A 151 -0.03 -44.48 -12.46
N GLY A 152 -0.65 -43.35 -12.12
CA GLY A 152 -0.18 -42.37 -11.14
C GLY A 152 0.03 -42.96 -9.75
N ALA A 153 -1.01 -43.61 -9.21
CA ALA A 153 -0.96 -44.24 -7.90
C ALA A 153 0.11 -45.34 -7.82
N PHE A 154 0.20 -46.22 -8.83
CA PHE A 154 1.25 -47.25 -8.87
C PHE A 154 2.66 -46.68 -9.07
N SER A 155 2.80 -45.58 -9.82
CA SER A 155 4.09 -44.90 -9.97
C SER A 155 4.54 -44.29 -8.63
N TYR A 156 3.63 -43.61 -7.93
CA TYR A 156 3.93 -43.06 -6.60
C TYR A 156 4.33 -44.18 -5.63
N LEU A 157 3.58 -45.29 -5.61
CA LEU A 157 3.87 -46.45 -4.78
C LEU A 157 5.27 -47.01 -5.05
N ARG A 158 5.63 -47.19 -6.33
CA ARG A 158 6.94 -47.67 -6.77
C ARG A 158 8.07 -46.73 -6.34
N ASP A 159 7.86 -45.43 -6.43
CA ASP A 159 8.94 -44.44 -6.30
C ASP A 159 9.19 -44.02 -4.84
N HIS A 160 8.18 -44.09 -3.97
CA HIS A 160 8.26 -43.61 -2.58
C HIS A 160 8.36 -44.71 -1.52
N PHE A 161 8.05 -45.96 -1.87
CA PHE A 161 8.13 -47.09 -0.94
C PHE A 161 9.23 -48.05 -1.39
N SER A 162 10.43 -47.85 -0.84
CA SER A 162 11.66 -48.54 -1.28
C SER A 162 11.73 -50.02 -0.93
N HIS A 163 10.97 -50.47 0.07
CA HIS A 163 10.87 -51.87 0.44
C HIS A 163 9.59 -52.49 -0.13
N SER A 164 9.72 -53.64 -0.79
CA SER A 164 8.56 -54.41 -1.27
C SER A 164 7.91 -55.14 -0.10
N PHE A 165 6.85 -54.57 0.47
CA PHE A 165 6.12 -55.17 1.60
C PHE A 165 5.45 -56.50 1.26
N SER A 166 5.01 -56.66 0.01
CA SER A 166 4.37 -57.88 -0.50
C SER A 166 4.60 -58.03 -2.01
N VAL A 167 4.37 -59.24 -2.52
CA VAL A 167 4.71 -59.63 -3.90
C VAL A 167 3.92 -58.84 -4.95
N ASP A 168 2.62 -58.63 -4.72
CA ASP A 168 1.71 -57.80 -5.51
C ASP A 168 2.11 -56.31 -5.60
N MET A 169 2.98 -55.84 -4.72
CA MET A 169 3.52 -54.48 -4.72
C MET A 169 5.02 -54.42 -5.06
N SER A 170 5.59 -55.50 -5.59
CA SER A 170 6.99 -55.49 -6.05
C SER A 170 7.17 -54.52 -7.23
N HIS A 171 8.37 -53.95 -7.37
CA HIS A 171 8.68 -53.03 -8.49
C HIS A 171 8.40 -53.65 -9.87
N GLN A 172 8.59 -54.96 -10.02
CA GLN A 172 8.29 -55.68 -11.27
C GLN A 172 6.79 -55.64 -11.57
N ILE A 173 5.94 -55.98 -10.60
CA ILE A 173 4.47 -55.97 -10.75
C ILE A 173 3.95 -54.54 -10.91
N LEU A 174 4.48 -53.57 -10.17
CA LEU A 174 4.08 -52.17 -10.33
C LEU A 174 4.44 -51.63 -11.72
N ASN A 175 5.62 -51.94 -12.26
CA ASN A 175 5.98 -51.55 -13.62
C ASN A 175 5.10 -52.21 -14.69
N LEU A 176 4.70 -53.47 -14.49
CA LEU A 176 3.68 -54.11 -15.32
C LEU A 176 2.37 -53.32 -15.27
N ASN A 177 1.86 -53.04 -14.08
CA ASN A 177 0.60 -52.33 -13.88
C ASN A 177 0.64 -50.92 -14.48
N ILE A 178 1.73 -50.16 -14.29
CA ILE A 178 1.90 -48.81 -14.86
C ILE A 178 1.83 -48.85 -16.39
N ASN A 179 2.59 -49.74 -17.04
CA ASN A 179 2.58 -49.83 -18.51
C ASN A 179 1.25 -50.33 -19.05
N LEU A 180 0.60 -51.26 -18.35
CA LEU A 180 -0.73 -51.73 -18.72
C LEU A 180 -1.77 -50.60 -18.65
N MET A 181 -1.78 -49.83 -17.57
CA MET A 181 -2.69 -48.70 -17.38
C MET A 181 -2.43 -47.58 -18.40
N LEU A 182 -1.16 -47.24 -18.67
CA LEU A 182 -0.83 -46.25 -19.71
C LEU A 182 -1.20 -46.74 -21.12
N GLY A 183 -1.03 -48.03 -21.41
CA GLY A 183 -1.50 -48.63 -22.65
C GLY A 183 -3.00 -48.50 -22.83
N GLN A 184 -3.79 -48.78 -21.79
CA GLN A 184 -5.25 -48.65 -21.80
C GLN A 184 -5.71 -47.18 -21.89
N ALA A 185 -5.01 -46.25 -21.23
CA ALA A 185 -5.27 -44.83 -21.37
C ALA A 185 -5.03 -44.34 -22.81
N GLN A 186 -3.90 -44.73 -23.40
CA GLN A 186 -3.56 -44.40 -24.78
C GLN A 186 -4.54 -45.05 -25.77
N GLU A 187 -5.06 -46.25 -25.48
CA GLU A 187 -6.13 -46.90 -26.24
C GLU A 187 -7.43 -46.07 -26.21
N CYS A 188 -7.84 -45.56 -25.04
CA CYS A 188 -9.01 -44.67 -24.95
C CYS A 188 -8.83 -43.40 -25.79
N LEU A 189 -7.63 -42.81 -25.76
CA LEU A 189 -7.30 -41.64 -26.57
C LEU A 189 -7.28 -41.95 -28.07
N LEU A 190 -6.84 -43.16 -28.44
CA LEU A 190 -6.88 -43.64 -29.82
C LEU A 190 -8.33 -43.79 -30.31
N GLU A 191 -9.19 -44.42 -29.51
CA GLU A 191 -10.62 -44.57 -29.78
C GLU A 191 -11.27 -43.19 -30.03
N LYS A 192 -10.97 -42.22 -29.17
CA LYS A 192 -11.41 -40.83 -29.35
C LYS A 192 -10.85 -40.19 -30.61
N SER A 193 -9.56 -40.35 -30.88
CA SER A 193 -8.91 -39.74 -32.06
C SER A 193 -9.47 -40.27 -33.37
N MET A 194 -9.89 -41.54 -33.40
CA MET A 194 -10.59 -42.14 -34.54
C MET A 194 -12.01 -41.60 -34.67
N LEU A 195 -12.73 -41.41 -33.56
CA LEU A 195 -14.08 -40.82 -33.55
C LEU A 195 -14.06 -39.34 -34.01
N ASP A 196 -13.08 -38.57 -33.55
CA ASP A 196 -12.84 -37.16 -33.91
C ASP A 196 -12.36 -36.97 -35.37
N ASN A 197 -12.17 -38.06 -36.14
CA ASN A 197 -11.60 -38.01 -37.48
C ASN A 197 -10.28 -37.22 -37.59
N ARG A 198 -9.38 -37.44 -36.63
CA ARG A 198 -8.04 -36.81 -36.64
C ARG A 198 -7.21 -37.29 -37.83
N LYS A 199 -6.22 -36.47 -38.21
CA LYS A 199 -5.29 -36.76 -39.33
C LYS A 199 -4.69 -38.16 -39.22
N SER A 200 -4.63 -38.88 -40.33
CA SER A 200 -4.20 -40.28 -40.41
C SER A 200 -2.84 -40.52 -39.75
N PHE A 201 -1.84 -39.68 -40.04
CA PHE A 201 -0.52 -39.79 -39.42
C PHE A 201 -0.54 -39.70 -37.89
N LEU A 202 -1.36 -38.81 -37.32
CA LEU A 202 -1.47 -38.66 -35.88
C LEU A 202 -2.07 -39.93 -35.26
N VAL A 203 -3.15 -40.45 -35.83
CA VAL A 203 -3.78 -41.70 -35.38
C VAL A 203 -2.78 -42.86 -35.43
N ALA A 204 -1.99 -42.98 -36.50
CA ALA A 204 -0.96 -44.01 -36.62
C ALA A 204 0.09 -43.93 -35.50
N ARG A 205 0.56 -42.72 -35.16
CA ARG A 205 1.52 -42.50 -34.08
C ARG A 205 0.93 -42.78 -32.69
N ILE A 206 -0.35 -42.45 -32.48
CA ILE A 206 -1.06 -42.77 -31.24
C ILE A 206 -1.19 -44.30 -31.11
N SER A 207 -1.60 -45.01 -32.17
CA SER A 207 -1.68 -46.47 -32.18
C SER A 207 -0.32 -47.14 -31.94
N ALA A 208 0.75 -46.63 -32.57
CA ALA A 208 2.10 -47.14 -32.35
C ALA A 208 2.52 -47.02 -30.87
N GLN A 209 2.11 -45.95 -30.18
CA GLN A 209 2.39 -45.81 -28.76
C GLN A 209 1.59 -46.81 -27.89
N VAL A 210 0.35 -47.14 -28.24
CA VAL A 210 -0.41 -48.20 -27.56
C VAL A 210 0.36 -49.52 -27.64
N VAL A 211 0.88 -49.83 -28.84
CA VAL A 211 1.70 -51.02 -29.08
C VAL A 211 2.96 -51.03 -28.20
N ASP A 212 3.65 -49.89 -28.09
CA ASP A 212 4.89 -49.80 -27.30
C ASP A 212 4.61 -50.05 -25.80
N TYR A 213 3.57 -49.43 -25.22
CA TYR A 213 3.18 -49.69 -23.83
C TYR A 213 2.80 -51.15 -23.59
N TYR A 214 2.00 -51.75 -24.49
CA TYR A 214 1.61 -53.15 -24.36
C TYR A 214 2.76 -54.12 -24.59
N LYS A 215 3.75 -53.79 -25.43
CA LYS A 215 4.97 -54.59 -25.53
C LYS A 215 5.75 -54.62 -24.23
N GLU A 216 5.90 -53.49 -23.53
CA GLU A 216 6.56 -53.47 -22.23
C GLU A 216 5.76 -54.27 -21.18
N ALA A 217 4.44 -54.12 -21.14
CA ALA A 217 3.59 -54.95 -20.29
C ALA A 217 3.70 -56.45 -20.63
N CYS A 218 3.72 -56.81 -21.91
CA CYS A 218 3.85 -58.20 -22.36
C CYS A 218 5.21 -58.80 -22.00
N ARG A 219 6.30 -58.04 -22.13
CA ARG A 219 7.64 -58.47 -21.70
C ARG A 219 7.67 -58.77 -20.20
N ALA A 220 7.03 -57.92 -19.38
CA ALA A 220 6.91 -58.17 -17.96
C ALA A 220 6.08 -59.45 -17.69
N LEU A 221 4.98 -59.67 -18.40
CA LEU A 221 4.18 -60.90 -18.30
C LEU A 221 4.94 -62.16 -18.78
N GLU A 222 5.91 -62.02 -19.67
CA GLU A 222 6.75 -63.11 -20.18
C GLU A 222 7.91 -63.47 -19.26
N ASN A 223 8.26 -62.60 -18.32
CA ASN A 223 9.27 -62.87 -17.31
C ASN A 223 8.81 -64.05 -16.41
N SER A 224 9.68 -65.05 -16.25
CA SER A 224 9.37 -66.27 -15.50
C SER A 224 9.00 -66.02 -14.03
N GLU A 225 9.65 -65.05 -13.38
CA GLU A 225 9.37 -64.67 -11.99
C GLU A 225 7.97 -64.09 -11.89
N THR A 226 7.65 -63.08 -12.71
CA THR A 226 6.32 -62.46 -12.79
C THR A 226 5.22 -63.46 -13.13
N ALA A 227 5.48 -64.38 -14.07
CA ALA A 227 4.52 -65.42 -14.43
C ALA A 227 4.24 -66.40 -13.28
N SER A 228 5.26 -66.75 -12.48
CA SER A 228 5.09 -67.62 -11.32
C SER A 228 4.24 -66.95 -10.22
N MET A 229 4.40 -65.63 -10.03
CA MET A 229 3.69 -64.84 -9.02
C MET A 229 2.21 -64.69 -9.35
N LEU A 230 1.90 -64.34 -10.60
CA LEU A 230 0.53 -64.09 -11.07
C LEU A 230 -0.29 -65.36 -11.35
N GLY A 231 0.38 -66.51 -11.50
CA GLY A 231 -0.27 -67.80 -11.73
C GLY A 231 -1.19 -67.81 -12.96
N LYS A 232 -2.49 -68.09 -12.74
CA LYS A 232 -3.47 -68.20 -13.84
C LYS A 232 -3.78 -66.85 -14.50
N ILE A 233 -3.79 -65.76 -13.72
CA ILE A 233 -4.09 -64.40 -14.18
C ILE A 233 -3.14 -63.98 -15.30
N GLN A 234 -1.86 -64.36 -15.19
CA GLN A 234 -0.85 -64.03 -16.21
C GLN A 234 -1.23 -64.55 -17.58
N LYS A 235 -1.77 -65.78 -17.69
CA LYS A 235 -2.10 -66.37 -18.99
C LYS A 235 -3.21 -65.60 -19.69
N ASP A 236 -4.23 -65.21 -18.95
CA ASP A 236 -5.39 -64.48 -19.46
C ASP A 236 -4.98 -63.07 -19.91
N TRP A 237 -4.21 -62.37 -19.08
CA TRP A 237 -3.68 -61.04 -19.37
C TRP A 237 -2.73 -61.06 -20.56
N LYS A 238 -1.75 -61.97 -20.56
CA LYS A 238 -0.77 -62.11 -21.66
C LYS A 238 -1.48 -62.35 -22.99
N LYS A 239 -2.48 -63.23 -23.02
CA LYS A 239 -3.22 -63.54 -24.25
C LYS A 239 -3.96 -62.31 -24.79
N LEU A 240 -4.60 -61.52 -23.92
CA LEU A 240 -5.30 -60.31 -24.34
C LEU A 240 -4.32 -59.22 -24.80
N VAL A 241 -3.25 -58.98 -24.03
CA VAL A 241 -2.23 -57.96 -24.34
C VAL A 241 -1.48 -58.30 -25.62
N GLN A 242 -1.05 -59.55 -25.82
CA GLN A 242 -0.40 -60.00 -27.05
C GLN A 242 -1.30 -59.81 -28.28
N MET A 243 -2.58 -60.15 -28.17
CA MET A 243 -3.54 -59.90 -29.25
C MET A 243 -3.67 -58.40 -29.54
N LYS A 244 -3.82 -57.56 -28.50
CA LYS A 244 -3.91 -56.10 -28.63
C LYS A 244 -2.67 -55.49 -29.29
N ILE A 245 -1.46 -55.99 -29.02
CA ILE A 245 -0.22 -55.55 -29.69
C ILE A 245 -0.35 -55.68 -31.21
N TYR A 246 -0.77 -56.85 -31.71
CA TYR A 246 -0.94 -57.06 -33.14
C TYR A 246 -2.10 -56.25 -33.72
N TYR A 247 -3.21 -56.16 -33.00
CA TYR A 247 -4.38 -55.39 -33.42
C TYR A 247 -4.06 -53.90 -33.58
N PHE A 248 -3.46 -53.26 -32.57
CA PHE A 248 -3.12 -51.84 -32.65
C PHE A 248 -1.98 -51.56 -33.63
N ALA A 249 -1.07 -52.52 -33.84
CA ALA A 249 -0.07 -52.41 -34.90
C ALA A 249 -0.72 -52.48 -36.30
N ALA A 250 -1.78 -53.28 -36.47
CA ALA A 250 -2.58 -53.27 -37.69
C ALA A 250 -3.26 -51.91 -37.90
N ILE A 251 -3.86 -51.32 -36.86
CA ILE A 251 -4.47 -49.97 -36.93
C ILE A 251 -3.44 -48.90 -37.28
N ALA A 252 -2.24 -48.96 -36.68
CA ALA A 252 -1.15 -48.03 -37.00
C ALA A 252 -0.81 -48.07 -38.50
N HIS A 253 -0.63 -49.27 -39.05
CA HIS A 253 -0.30 -49.46 -40.46
C HIS A 253 -1.47 -49.12 -41.40
N LEU A 254 -2.72 -49.37 -41.00
CA LEU A 254 -3.90 -48.90 -41.75
C LEU A 254 -3.87 -47.38 -41.93
N HIS A 255 -3.55 -46.66 -40.86
CA HIS A 255 -3.51 -45.19 -40.90
C HIS A 255 -2.26 -44.64 -41.60
N MET A 256 -1.12 -45.34 -41.58
CA MET A 256 0.01 -45.03 -42.47
C MET A 256 -0.35 -45.26 -43.95
N GLY A 257 -1.10 -46.31 -44.27
CA GLY A 257 -1.62 -46.55 -45.61
C GLY A 257 -2.54 -45.41 -46.09
N LYS A 258 -3.43 -44.92 -45.22
CA LYS A 258 -4.27 -43.73 -45.50
C LYS A 258 -3.43 -42.47 -45.71
N GLN A 259 -2.36 -42.28 -44.94
CA GLN A 259 -1.46 -41.14 -45.14
C GLN A 259 -0.70 -41.24 -46.48
N ALA A 260 -0.22 -42.42 -46.85
CA ALA A 260 0.44 -42.64 -48.14
C ALA A 260 -0.53 -42.37 -49.31
N GLU A 261 -1.81 -42.73 -49.15
CA GLU A 261 -2.88 -42.36 -50.10
C GLU A 261 -3.06 -40.84 -50.21
N GLU A 262 -3.12 -40.12 -49.08
CA GLU A 262 -3.18 -38.65 -49.05
C GLU A 262 -1.97 -38.00 -49.73
N GLN A 263 -0.82 -38.66 -49.72
CA GLN A 263 0.43 -38.22 -50.36
C GLN A 263 0.59 -38.74 -51.80
N GLN A 264 -0.40 -39.43 -52.35
CA GLN A 264 -0.36 -40.05 -53.68
C GLN A 264 0.82 -41.01 -53.88
N LYS A 265 1.19 -41.74 -52.82
CA LYS A 265 2.21 -42.81 -52.85
C LYS A 265 1.55 -44.17 -52.80
N TYR A 266 1.06 -44.62 -53.94
CA TYR A 266 0.20 -45.80 -54.04
C TYR A 266 0.93 -47.13 -53.81
N GLY A 267 2.24 -47.21 -54.11
CA GLY A 267 3.09 -48.35 -53.75
C GLY A 267 3.29 -48.48 -52.25
N GLU A 268 3.63 -47.37 -51.56
CA GLU A 268 3.76 -47.33 -50.09
C GLU A 268 2.42 -47.65 -49.40
N ARG A 269 1.30 -47.13 -49.92
CA ARG A 269 -0.07 -47.43 -49.45
C ARG A 269 -0.32 -48.94 -49.43
N LEU A 270 0.03 -49.64 -50.51
CA LEU A 270 -0.15 -51.09 -50.58
C LEU A 270 0.71 -51.87 -49.60
N ALA A 271 1.98 -51.48 -49.45
CA ALA A 271 2.89 -52.11 -48.50
C ALA A 271 2.36 -51.99 -47.05
N TYR A 272 1.86 -50.82 -46.66
CA TYR A 272 1.28 -50.60 -45.34
C TYR A 272 -0.04 -51.37 -45.15
N LEU A 273 -0.93 -51.40 -46.15
CA LEU A 273 -2.20 -52.13 -46.06
C LEU A 273 -2.00 -53.66 -46.02
N GLN A 274 -1.05 -54.20 -46.78
CA GLN A 274 -0.66 -55.60 -46.69
C GLN A 274 -0.15 -55.93 -45.28
N SER A 275 0.78 -55.12 -44.77
CA SER A 275 1.30 -55.31 -43.41
C SER A 275 0.22 -55.19 -42.33
N SER A 276 -0.74 -54.29 -42.52
CA SER A 276 -1.91 -54.14 -41.65
C SER A 276 -2.77 -55.41 -41.63
N LEU A 277 -3.04 -55.99 -42.81
CA LEU A 277 -3.80 -57.24 -42.95
C LEU A 277 -3.08 -58.43 -42.30
N ASP A 278 -1.77 -58.56 -42.52
CA ASP A 278 -0.96 -59.64 -41.93
C ASP A 278 -0.98 -59.57 -40.40
N LYS A 279 -0.80 -58.37 -39.83
CA LYS A 279 -0.86 -58.15 -38.38
C LYS A 279 -2.26 -58.43 -37.82
N LEU A 280 -3.31 -58.05 -38.53
CA LEU A 280 -4.68 -58.33 -38.10
C LEU A 280 -4.97 -59.83 -38.12
N ASN A 281 -4.47 -60.57 -39.11
CA ASN A 281 -4.59 -62.03 -39.15
C ASN A 281 -3.90 -62.69 -37.96
N GLU A 282 -2.72 -62.20 -37.55
CA GLU A 282 -2.07 -62.66 -36.31
C GLU A 282 -2.90 -62.34 -35.06
N ALA A 283 -3.51 -61.15 -34.98
CA ALA A 283 -4.42 -60.81 -33.89
C ALA A 283 -5.62 -61.77 -33.82
N VAL A 284 -6.22 -62.12 -34.97
CA VAL A 284 -7.33 -63.09 -35.06
C VAL A 284 -6.91 -64.47 -34.58
N LYS A 285 -5.69 -64.94 -34.92
CA LYS A 285 -5.17 -66.22 -34.43
C LYS A 285 -5.04 -66.23 -32.90
N LEU A 286 -4.54 -65.13 -32.32
CA LEU A 286 -4.35 -64.98 -30.87
C LEU A 286 -5.67 -64.75 -30.10
N ALA A 287 -6.71 -64.27 -30.79
CA ALA A 287 -8.01 -63.99 -30.20
C ALA A 287 -8.89 -65.22 -29.93
N LYS A 288 -8.48 -66.44 -30.33
CA LYS A 288 -9.28 -67.66 -30.13
C LYS A 288 -9.67 -67.85 -28.66
N GLY A 289 -10.96 -67.90 -28.36
CA GLY A 289 -11.47 -68.04 -26.99
C GLY A 289 -11.42 -66.74 -26.16
N GLN A 290 -11.26 -65.59 -26.79
CA GLN A 290 -11.56 -64.28 -26.20
C GLN A 290 -13.08 -63.99 -26.26
N PRO A 291 -13.61 -63.05 -25.45
CA PRO A 291 -15.02 -62.67 -25.46
C PRO A 291 -15.53 -62.20 -26.84
N ASP A 292 -16.84 -62.28 -27.06
CA ASP A 292 -17.47 -61.92 -28.34
C ASP A 292 -17.18 -60.48 -28.77
N SER A 293 -17.08 -59.54 -27.82
CA SER A 293 -16.71 -58.14 -28.11
C SER A 293 -15.36 -58.00 -28.83
N VAL A 294 -14.38 -58.88 -28.54
CA VAL A 294 -13.10 -58.93 -29.25
C VAL A 294 -13.30 -59.45 -30.67
N GLN A 295 -14.13 -60.49 -30.85
CA GLN A 295 -14.40 -61.05 -32.17
C GLN A 295 -15.12 -60.06 -33.08
N GLU A 296 -16.07 -59.30 -32.54
CA GLU A 296 -16.78 -58.23 -33.24
C GLU A 296 -15.83 -57.12 -33.68
N ALA A 297 -14.95 -56.64 -32.79
CA ALA A 297 -13.96 -55.62 -33.11
C ALA A 297 -13.00 -56.07 -34.23
N LEU A 298 -12.55 -57.34 -34.19
CA LEU A 298 -11.66 -57.91 -35.20
C LEU A 298 -12.36 -58.09 -36.55
N ARG A 299 -13.60 -58.58 -36.57
CA ARG A 299 -14.40 -58.73 -37.81
C ARG A 299 -14.65 -57.39 -38.47
N PHE A 300 -15.12 -56.40 -37.72
CA PHE A 300 -15.32 -55.04 -38.22
C PHE A 300 -14.03 -54.47 -38.83
N THR A 301 -12.92 -54.63 -38.12
CA THR A 301 -11.62 -54.13 -38.56
C THR A 301 -11.10 -54.89 -39.79
N MET A 302 -11.40 -56.19 -39.91
CA MET A 302 -11.07 -57.01 -41.07
C MET A 302 -11.81 -56.56 -42.32
N ASP A 303 -13.10 -56.26 -42.21
CA ASP A 303 -13.90 -55.76 -43.34
C ASP A 303 -13.34 -54.41 -43.86
N VAL A 304 -12.96 -53.52 -42.94
CA VAL A 304 -12.36 -52.22 -43.28
C VAL A 304 -10.99 -52.39 -43.95
N ILE A 305 -10.08 -53.15 -43.33
CA ILE A 305 -8.70 -53.31 -43.84
C ILE A 305 -8.70 -54.11 -45.14
N GLY A 306 -9.42 -55.23 -45.18
CA GLY A 306 -9.54 -56.08 -46.37
C GLY A 306 -10.17 -55.35 -47.55
N GLY A 307 -11.24 -54.58 -47.31
CA GLY A 307 -11.87 -53.75 -48.35
C GLY A 307 -10.90 -52.69 -48.91
N LYS A 308 -10.19 -51.97 -48.03
CA LYS A 308 -9.20 -50.96 -48.44
C LYS A 308 -8.02 -51.55 -49.18
N PHE A 309 -7.50 -52.70 -48.72
CA PHE A 309 -6.41 -53.40 -49.38
C PHE A 309 -6.81 -53.85 -50.79
N ASN A 310 -7.95 -54.52 -50.94
CA ASN A 310 -8.42 -55.00 -52.25
C ASN A 310 -8.66 -53.84 -53.24
N SER A 311 -9.22 -52.72 -52.76
CA SER A 311 -9.36 -51.51 -53.57
C SER A 311 -8.02 -50.93 -53.98
N ALA A 312 -7.10 -50.72 -53.03
CA ALA A 312 -5.78 -50.17 -53.30
C ALA A 312 -4.97 -51.05 -54.27
N LYS A 313 -5.11 -52.38 -54.15
CA LYS A 313 -4.43 -53.36 -55.00
C LYS A 313 -4.94 -53.26 -56.42
N LYS A 314 -6.27 -53.25 -56.60
CA LYS A 314 -6.89 -53.05 -57.90
C LYS A 314 -6.47 -51.72 -58.52
N ASP A 315 -6.51 -50.61 -57.78
CA ASP A 315 -6.13 -49.32 -58.33
C ASP A 315 -4.65 -49.28 -58.75
N ASN A 316 -3.75 -49.87 -57.97
CA ASN A 316 -2.34 -49.91 -58.35
C ASN A 316 -2.07 -50.86 -59.53
N ASP A 317 -2.74 -52.02 -59.58
CA ASP A 317 -2.54 -53.00 -60.65
C ASP A 317 -3.10 -52.54 -62.01
N PHE A 318 -4.10 -51.66 -62.03
CA PHE A 318 -4.78 -51.22 -63.26
C PHE A 318 -4.59 -49.74 -63.61
N ILE A 319 -4.26 -48.88 -62.64
CA ILE A 319 -4.17 -47.42 -62.83
C ILE A 319 -2.73 -46.95 -62.59
N TYR A 320 -2.23 -47.04 -61.36
CA TYR A 320 -1.00 -46.33 -60.96
C TYR A 320 0.30 -47.06 -61.30
N HIS A 321 0.31 -48.39 -61.24
CA HIS A 321 1.46 -49.26 -61.49
C HIS A 321 2.73 -48.89 -60.71
N GLU A 322 2.59 -48.36 -59.49
CA GLU A 322 3.74 -48.05 -58.65
C GLU A 322 4.36 -49.33 -58.08
N THR A 323 5.69 -49.35 -57.98
CA THR A 323 6.43 -50.43 -57.32
C THR A 323 6.09 -50.47 -55.84
N VAL A 324 5.68 -51.63 -55.34
CA VAL A 324 5.40 -51.83 -53.91
C VAL A 324 6.73 -52.05 -53.16
N PRO A 325 7.14 -51.13 -52.26
CA PRO A 325 8.38 -51.26 -51.50
C PRO A 325 8.26 -52.34 -50.41
N SER A 326 9.40 -52.86 -49.95
CA SER A 326 9.41 -53.75 -48.78
C SER A 326 9.20 -52.95 -47.49
N LEU A 327 8.53 -53.54 -46.49
CA LEU A 327 8.24 -52.85 -45.22
C LEU A 327 9.51 -52.38 -44.49
N GLU A 328 10.63 -53.10 -44.63
CA GLU A 328 11.92 -52.75 -44.03
C GLU A 328 12.54 -51.47 -44.58
N THR A 329 12.19 -51.11 -45.83
CA THR A 329 12.66 -49.86 -46.46
C THR A 329 11.82 -48.65 -46.07
N LEU A 330 10.67 -48.85 -45.42
CA LEU A 330 9.78 -47.79 -44.97
C LEU A 330 10.18 -47.30 -43.57
N ALA A 331 10.00 -46.00 -43.33
CA ALA A 331 10.28 -45.42 -42.03
C ALA A 331 9.38 -46.03 -40.94
N SER A 332 9.98 -46.37 -39.80
CA SER A 332 9.24 -46.91 -38.65
C SER A 332 8.33 -45.84 -38.03
N VAL A 333 7.12 -46.25 -37.64
CA VAL A 333 6.15 -45.35 -37.02
C VAL A 333 6.55 -45.09 -35.56
N LYS A 334 7.06 -43.89 -35.27
CA LYS A 334 7.41 -43.50 -33.90
C LYS A 334 6.16 -43.16 -33.08
N GLY A 335 6.00 -43.83 -31.94
CA GLY A 335 4.94 -43.57 -30.97
C GLY A 335 4.85 -42.10 -30.53
N ALA A 336 3.62 -41.65 -30.23
CA ALA A 336 3.34 -40.38 -29.59
C ALA A 336 2.77 -40.62 -28.17
N PRO A 337 3.57 -40.50 -27.10
CA PRO A 337 3.09 -40.61 -25.72
C PRO A 337 2.30 -39.36 -25.34
N LEU A 338 0.98 -39.46 -25.42
CA LEU A 338 0.05 -38.36 -25.11
C LEU A 338 -0.65 -38.54 -23.76
N VAL A 339 -0.41 -39.67 -23.10
CA VAL A 339 -0.85 -39.96 -21.74
C VAL A 339 0.34 -40.01 -20.79
N LYS A 340 0.10 -39.74 -19.52
CA LYS A 340 1.12 -39.84 -18.46
C LYS A 340 0.51 -40.33 -17.16
N ALA A 341 1.35 -40.88 -16.29
CA ALA A 341 0.97 -41.14 -14.91
C ALA A 341 0.68 -39.80 -14.22
N LEU A 342 -0.54 -39.63 -13.68
CA LEU A 342 -0.90 -38.40 -12.99
C LEU A 342 -0.30 -38.39 -11.58
N PRO A 343 0.33 -37.28 -11.14
CA PRO A 343 0.97 -37.24 -9.84
C PRO A 343 -0.07 -37.38 -8.72
N VAL A 344 0.32 -38.08 -7.65
CA VAL A 344 -0.43 -38.15 -6.40
C VAL A 344 0.22 -37.20 -5.41
N ASN A 345 -0.57 -36.29 -4.83
CA ASN A 345 -0.12 -35.44 -3.74
C ASN A 345 -0.83 -35.88 -2.44
N PRO A 346 -0.12 -36.50 -1.48
CA PRO A 346 -0.71 -36.96 -0.21
C PRO A 346 -1.33 -35.84 0.64
N THR A 347 -0.78 -34.63 0.55
CA THR A 347 -1.10 -33.53 1.47
C THR A 347 -1.90 -32.41 0.81
N ASP A 348 -2.49 -32.66 -0.37
CA ASP A 348 -3.37 -31.70 -1.03
C ASP A 348 -4.61 -31.40 -0.17
N PRO A 349 -4.75 -30.18 0.40
CA PRO A 349 -5.85 -29.86 1.30
C PRO A 349 -7.23 -29.94 0.62
N SER A 350 -7.30 -29.81 -0.71
CA SER A 350 -8.55 -29.89 -1.46
C SER A 350 -9.15 -31.30 -1.47
N VAL A 351 -8.33 -32.32 -1.23
CA VAL A 351 -8.74 -33.73 -1.22
C VAL A 351 -8.64 -34.33 0.19
N THR A 352 -7.51 -34.10 0.87
CA THR A 352 -7.25 -34.66 2.21
C THR A 352 -8.10 -33.99 3.29
N GLY A 353 -8.56 -32.77 3.04
CA GLY A 353 -9.27 -31.95 4.02
C GLY A 353 -8.37 -31.50 5.17
N PRO A 354 -8.96 -30.95 6.25
CA PRO A 354 -8.19 -30.45 7.37
C PRO A 354 -7.47 -31.60 8.08
N ASP A 355 -6.21 -31.35 8.45
CA ASP A 355 -5.39 -32.26 9.23
C ASP A 355 -6.02 -32.49 10.61
N LEU A 356 -6.38 -33.76 10.89
CA LEU A 356 -7.03 -34.14 12.14
C LEU A 356 -6.15 -33.87 13.36
N PHE A 357 -4.82 -34.01 13.22
CA PHE A 357 -3.87 -33.94 14.31
C PHE A 357 -3.02 -32.65 14.26
N CYS A 358 -3.51 -31.59 13.62
CA CYS A 358 -2.80 -30.32 13.44
C CYS A 358 -2.26 -29.70 14.74
N LYS A 359 -2.92 -29.97 15.88
CA LYS A 359 -2.51 -29.49 17.22
C LYS A 359 -1.29 -30.21 17.80
N LEU A 360 -1.01 -31.44 17.35
CA LEU A 360 0.20 -32.17 17.74
C LEU A 360 1.35 -31.68 16.85
N VAL A 361 2.20 -30.81 17.38
CA VAL A 361 3.33 -30.24 16.63
C VAL A 361 4.64 -30.80 17.19
N PRO A 362 5.38 -31.63 16.43
CA PRO A 362 6.65 -32.18 16.89
C PRO A 362 7.68 -31.09 17.18
N MET A 363 8.58 -31.35 18.14
CA MET A 363 9.67 -30.42 18.47
C MET A 363 10.51 -30.01 17.25
N ALA A 364 10.80 -30.96 16.37
CA ALA A 364 11.55 -30.70 15.13
C ALA A 364 10.84 -29.68 14.20
N ALA A 365 9.50 -29.66 14.19
CA ALA A 365 8.75 -28.69 13.41
C ALA A 365 8.75 -27.30 14.08
N HIS A 366 8.74 -27.22 15.42
CA HIS A 366 8.95 -25.97 16.15
C HIS A 366 10.35 -25.38 15.91
N GLU A 367 11.38 -26.23 15.92
CA GLU A 367 12.76 -25.83 15.57
C GLU A 367 12.83 -25.29 14.13
N ALA A 368 12.26 -26.02 13.16
CA ALA A 368 12.22 -25.58 11.77
C ALA A 368 11.43 -24.27 11.58
N SER A 369 10.29 -24.13 12.25
CA SER A 369 9.49 -22.90 12.23
C SER A 369 10.25 -21.71 12.82
N SER A 370 11.06 -21.96 13.85
CA SER A 370 11.96 -20.94 14.44
C SER A 370 13.07 -20.53 13.46
N LEU A 371 13.69 -21.49 12.76
CA LEU A 371 14.68 -21.18 11.71
C LEU A 371 14.07 -20.38 10.56
N TYR A 372 12.87 -20.76 10.11
CA TYR A 372 12.16 -20.01 9.07
C TYR A 372 11.80 -18.59 9.54
N SER A 373 11.40 -18.44 10.80
CA SER A 373 11.13 -17.12 11.40
C SER A 373 12.38 -16.24 11.42
N GLU A 374 13.57 -16.81 11.63
CA GLU A 374 14.82 -16.07 11.52
C GLU A 374 15.14 -15.67 10.08
N GLU A 375 14.89 -16.52 9.08
CA GLU A 375 15.05 -16.15 7.66
C GLU A 375 14.09 -15.00 7.26
N LYS A 376 12.83 -15.04 7.74
CA LYS A 376 11.88 -13.92 7.58
C LYS A 376 12.39 -12.64 8.25
N ALA A 377 12.88 -12.75 9.48
CA ALA A 377 13.40 -11.60 10.23
C ALA A 377 14.63 -10.99 9.54
N LYS A 378 15.52 -11.83 9.02
CA LYS A 378 16.67 -11.42 8.22
C LYS A 378 16.24 -10.65 6.96
N LEU A 379 15.31 -11.20 6.19
CA LEU A 379 14.76 -10.52 5.01
C LEU A 379 14.17 -9.16 5.38
N LEU A 380 13.38 -9.09 6.45
CA LEU A 380 12.77 -7.83 6.90
C LEU A 380 13.83 -6.81 7.31
N ARG A 381 14.85 -7.22 8.09
CA ARG A 381 15.96 -6.35 8.49
C ARG A 381 16.72 -5.80 7.29
N ASP A 382 17.02 -6.63 6.29
CA ASP A 382 17.75 -6.22 5.09
C ASP A 382 16.96 -5.17 4.28
N VAL A 383 15.65 -5.35 4.14
CA VAL A 383 14.79 -4.39 3.42
C VAL A 383 14.60 -3.10 4.21
N MET A 384 14.36 -3.20 5.52
CA MET A 384 14.24 -2.02 6.40
C MET A 384 15.50 -1.17 6.38
N ALA A 385 16.68 -1.78 6.49
CA ALA A 385 17.95 -1.05 6.46
C ALA A 385 18.12 -0.23 5.17
N LYS A 386 17.67 -0.75 4.02
CA LYS A 386 17.67 -0.01 2.75
C LYS A 386 16.67 1.16 2.75
N ILE A 387 15.48 0.94 3.29
CA ILE A 387 14.43 1.96 3.41
C ILE A 387 14.93 3.10 4.29
N ASP A 388 15.44 2.78 5.48
CA ASP A 388 15.93 3.75 6.46
C ASP A 388 17.08 4.58 5.87
N SER A 389 18.05 3.91 5.22
CA SER A 389 19.17 4.60 4.54
C SER A 389 18.69 5.58 3.45
N LYS A 390 17.72 5.19 2.62
CA LYS A 390 17.18 6.06 1.58
C LYS A 390 16.31 7.18 2.16
N ASN A 391 15.56 6.93 3.23
CA ASN A 391 14.81 7.97 3.95
C ASN A 391 15.74 9.00 4.56
N GLU A 392 16.80 8.58 5.25
CA GLU A 392 17.80 9.47 5.84
C GLU A 392 18.49 10.31 4.76
N THR A 393 18.87 9.69 3.64
CA THR A 393 19.45 10.42 2.50
C THR A 393 18.48 11.48 1.95
N LEU A 394 17.17 11.17 1.88
CA LEU A 394 16.17 12.11 1.41
C LEU A 394 16.02 13.30 2.37
N GLU A 395 15.91 13.03 3.68
CA GLU A 395 15.77 14.09 4.69
C GLU A 395 16.99 15.01 4.71
N GLN A 396 18.21 14.44 4.76
CA GLN A 396 19.45 15.24 4.69
C GLN A 396 19.51 16.10 3.41
N PHE A 397 19.04 15.57 2.29
CA PHE A 397 18.99 16.31 1.03
C PHE A 397 17.97 17.45 1.06
N MET A 398 16.76 17.20 1.56
CA MET A 398 15.71 18.21 1.73
C MET A 398 16.17 19.35 2.64
N ASP A 399 16.78 19.00 3.79
CA ASP A 399 17.36 19.95 4.74
C ASP A 399 18.45 20.81 4.08
N SER A 400 19.34 20.19 3.28
CA SER A 400 20.42 20.91 2.60
C SER A 400 19.94 21.97 1.60
N LEU A 401 18.74 21.78 1.04
CA LEU A 401 18.14 22.74 0.10
C LEU A 401 17.31 23.81 0.82
N GLY A 402 17.08 23.66 2.13
CA GLY A 402 16.20 24.53 2.92
C GLY A 402 14.77 24.51 2.40
N LEU A 403 14.30 23.33 1.96
CA LEU A 403 12.97 23.15 1.40
C LEU A 403 12.05 22.54 2.44
N GLU A 404 11.33 23.39 3.17
CA GLU A 404 10.17 22.92 3.93
C GLU A 404 8.96 22.86 2.99
N PRO A 405 8.26 21.73 2.88
CA PRO A 405 7.11 21.58 1.97
C PRO A 405 6.04 22.67 2.13
N GLU A 406 5.87 23.18 3.35
CA GLU A 406 4.91 24.23 3.71
C GLU A 406 5.36 25.65 3.28
N SER A 407 6.67 25.85 3.04
CA SER A 407 7.24 27.16 2.71
C SER A 407 7.17 27.53 1.22
N VAL A 408 7.02 26.52 0.34
CA VAL A 408 7.08 26.71 -1.11
C VAL A 408 5.74 27.16 -1.72
N ASP A 409 4.64 27.08 -0.96
CA ASP A 409 3.29 27.45 -1.42
C ASP A 409 2.56 28.44 -0.50
N ASN A 410 3.26 29.51 -0.08
CA ASN A 410 2.69 30.53 0.79
C ASN A 410 2.09 31.74 0.02
N LEU A 411 1.86 31.63 -1.30
CA LEU A 411 1.34 32.75 -2.10
C LEU A 411 -0.05 33.22 -1.66
N ASP A 412 -0.90 32.29 -1.21
CA ASP A 412 -2.27 32.61 -0.79
C ASP A 412 -2.30 33.45 0.49
N MET A 413 -1.25 33.40 1.32
CA MET A 413 -1.12 34.27 2.48
C MET A 413 -1.21 35.77 2.12
N TYR A 414 -0.66 36.15 0.96
CA TYR A 414 -0.63 37.54 0.49
C TYR A 414 -1.93 37.97 -0.20
N SER A 415 -2.87 37.05 -0.40
CA SER A 415 -4.16 37.34 -1.02
C SER A 415 -5.18 37.84 0.01
N HIS A 416 -4.92 37.68 1.32
CA HIS A 416 -5.85 37.98 2.41
C HIS A 416 -5.30 39.04 3.38
N ILE A 417 -6.19 39.81 3.99
CA ILE A 417 -5.82 40.77 5.05
C ILE A 417 -5.51 39.98 6.33
N PRO A 418 -4.34 40.19 6.97
CA PRO A 418 -3.99 39.53 8.23
C PRO A 418 -5.06 39.72 9.32
N PRO A 419 -5.38 38.68 10.11
CA PRO A 419 -6.37 38.78 11.19
C PRO A 419 -6.09 39.92 12.17
N VAL A 420 -4.81 40.18 12.48
CA VAL A 420 -4.39 41.29 13.35
C VAL A 420 -4.79 42.65 12.78
N LEU A 421 -4.69 42.87 11.46
CA LEU A 421 -5.12 44.11 10.83
C LEU A 421 -6.65 44.19 10.75
N MET A 422 -7.32 43.07 10.47
CA MET A 422 -8.77 43.00 10.49
C MET A 422 -9.36 43.38 11.85
N GLU A 423 -8.75 42.94 12.95
CA GLU A 423 -9.13 43.34 14.31
C GLU A 423 -9.02 44.86 14.50
N LYS A 424 -7.92 45.49 14.05
CA LYS A 424 -7.73 46.94 14.18
C LYS A 424 -8.68 47.73 13.29
N CYS A 425 -8.96 47.26 12.08
CA CYS A 425 -9.96 47.86 11.20
C CYS A 425 -11.36 47.78 11.81
N ALA A 426 -11.72 46.63 12.40
CA ALA A 426 -13.00 46.48 13.09
C ALA A 426 -13.11 47.44 14.29
N ALA A 427 -12.06 47.57 15.11
CA ALA A 427 -12.01 48.51 16.23
C ALA A 427 -12.15 49.98 15.79
N LEU A 428 -11.61 50.34 14.61
CA LEU A 428 -11.77 51.69 14.04
C LEU A 428 -13.13 51.89 13.36
N SER A 429 -13.74 50.84 12.81
CA SER A 429 -15.03 50.93 12.10
C SER A 429 -16.19 51.36 13.02
N VAL A 430 -16.13 51.00 14.32
CA VAL A 430 -17.07 51.46 15.33
C VAL A 430 -16.79 52.92 15.79
N ARG A 431 -15.72 53.54 15.30
CA ARG A 431 -15.29 54.92 15.56
C ARG A 431 -15.07 55.66 14.22
N PRO A 432 -16.14 55.94 13.45
CA PRO A 432 -16.01 56.49 12.09
C PRO A 432 -15.30 57.84 12.03
N ASP A 433 -15.36 58.62 13.11
CA ASP A 433 -14.67 59.91 13.23
C ASP A 433 -13.27 59.80 13.86
N THR A 434 -12.62 58.63 13.89
CA THR A 434 -11.33 58.43 14.60
C THR A 434 -10.29 59.52 14.30
N VAL A 435 -10.00 59.75 13.01
CA VAL A 435 -9.01 60.76 12.60
C VAL A 435 -9.47 62.17 12.93
N LYS A 436 -10.77 62.44 12.78
CA LYS A 436 -11.36 63.75 13.09
C LYS A 436 -11.34 64.03 14.60
N SER A 437 -11.62 63.03 15.42
CA SER A 437 -11.57 63.05 16.88
C SER A 437 -10.16 63.30 17.39
N LEU A 438 -9.15 62.63 16.81
CA LEU A 438 -7.75 62.88 17.12
C LEU A 438 -7.34 64.32 16.81
N ILE A 439 -7.66 64.81 15.60
CA ILE A 439 -7.38 66.21 15.21
C ILE A 439 -8.08 67.18 16.15
N GLN A 440 -9.35 66.92 16.49
CA GLN A 440 -10.12 67.79 17.38
C GLN A 440 -9.57 67.78 18.82
N SER A 441 -9.17 66.62 19.35
CA SER A 441 -8.55 66.50 20.67
C SER A 441 -7.26 67.32 20.73
N MET A 442 -6.41 67.20 19.71
CA MET A 442 -5.18 67.99 19.60
C MET A 442 -5.44 69.49 19.40
N GLN A 443 -6.51 69.88 18.69
CA GLN A 443 -6.92 71.29 18.57
C GLN A 443 -7.39 71.88 19.90
N VAL A 444 -8.18 71.11 20.66
CA VAL A 444 -8.63 71.53 22.00
C VAL A 444 -7.43 71.69 22.94
N LEU A 445 -6.50 70.73 22.94
CA LEU A 445 -5.25 70.81 23.69
C LEU A 445 -4.45 72.08 23.34
N SER A 446 -4.30 72.38 22.05
CA SER A 446 -3.64 73.60 21.59
C SER A 446 -4.37 74.87 22.03
N GLY A 447 -5.70 74.84 22.13
CA GLY A 447 -6.50 75.96 22.64
C GLY A 447 -6.21 76.26 24.11
N VAL A 448 -6.34 75.25 24.98
CA VAL A 448 -6.09 75.43 26.43
C VAL A 448 -4.62 75.80 26.71
N PHE A 449 -3.68 75.28 25.92
CA PHE A 449 -2.28 75.72 25.97
C PHE A 449 -2.12 77.23 25.76
N THR A 450 -2.80 77.78 24.75
CA THR A 450 -2.76 79.21 24.42
C THR A 450 -3.52 80.05 25.46
N ASP A 451 -4.61 79.54 26.03
CA ASP A 451 -5.33 80.21 27.11
C ASP A 451 -4.43 80.37 28.35
N VAL A 452 -3.73 79.30 28.77
CA VAL A 452 -2.74 79.36 29.87
C VAL A 452 -1.60 80.33 29.56
N GLU A 453 -1.08 80.30 28.33
CA GLU A 453 -0.03 81.23 27.90
C GLU A 453 -0.50 82.69 28.04
N SER A 454 -1.75 82.97 27.64
CA SER A 454 -2.37 84.28 27.77
C SER A 454 -2.57 84.69 29.24
N SER A 455 -3.10 83.81 30.08
CA SER A 455 -3.30 84.07 31.51
C SER A 455 -1.98 84.33 32.24
N LEU A 456 -0.95 83.51 32.02
CA LEU A 456 0.38 83.70 32.61
C LEU A 456 1.02 85.03 32.16
N LYS A 457 0.86 85.38 30.88
CA LYS A 457 1.30 86.67 30.35
C LYS A 457 0.57 87.83 31.01
N GLU A 458 -0.74 87.73 31.20
CA GLU A 458 -1.52 88.78 31.87
C GLU A 458 -1.09 88.97 33.34
N ILE A 459 -0.78 87.88 34.07
CA ILE A 459 -0.23 87.97 35.45
C ILE A 459 1.10 88.72 35.43
N ARG A 460 1.99 88.38 34.50
CA ARG A 460 3.28 89.04 34.32
C ARG A 460 3.09 90.53 34.05
N ASP A 461 2.21 90.89 33.11
CA ASP A 461 1.92 92.28 32.74
C ASP A 461 1.38 93.07 33.95
N VAL A 462 0.49 92.48 34.77
CA VAL A 462 -0.04 93.09 36.01
C VAL A 462 1.07 93.34 37.04
N LEU A 463 1.97 92.38 37.25
CA LEU A 463 3.09 92.52 38.19
C LEU A 463 4.14 93.54 37.70
N GLU A 464 4.40 93.59 36.39
CA GLU A 464 5.29 94.57 35.79
C GLU A 464 4.72 95.99 35.90
N ALA A 465 3.40 96.15 35.72
CA ALA A 465 2.71 97.42 35.95
C ALA A 465 2.77 97.85 37.42
N ASP A 466 2.59 96.92 38.36
CA ASP A 466 2.74 97.18 39.80
C ASP A 466 4.16 97.64 40.15
N GLU A 467 5.18 96.93 39.65
CA GLU A 467 6.58 97.28 39.87
C GLU A 467 6.97 98.62 39.24
N ALA A 468 6.43 98.94 38.07
CA ALA A 468 6.59 100.26 37.44
C ALA A 468 5.94 101.37 38.28
N GLY A 469 4.74 101.13 38.81
CA GLY A 469 4.05 102.07 39.70
C GLY A 469 4.78 102.26 41.04
N GLU A 470 5.37 101.20 41.61
CA GLU A 470 6.18 101.28 42.84
C GLU A 470 7.49 102.05 42.61
N ARG A 471 8.18 101.82 41.47
CA ARG A 471 9.33 102.62 41.03
C ARG A 471 8.99 104.11 40.91
N ALA A 472 7.85 104.45 40.30
CA ALA A 472 7.42 105.85 40.17
C ALA A 472 7.20 106.54 41.53
N VAL A 473 6.69 105.82 42.53
CA VAL A 473 6.51 106.34 43.90
C VAL A 473 7.84 106.42 44.65
N GLN A 474 8.75 105.48 44.44
CA GLN A 474 10.10 105.48 45.02
C GLN A 474 10.94 106.66 44.48
N GLU A 475 10.83 106.96 43.19
CA GLU A 475 11.45 108.13 42.54
C GLU A 475 10.88 109.47 43.04
N ALA A 476 9.58 109.52 43.37
CA ALA A 476 8.90 110.74 43.86
C ALA A 476 8.99 110.99 45.38
N GLY A 477 9.24 109.94 46.18
CA GLY A 477 9.11 109.92 47.64
C GLY A 477 10.40 109.84 48.47
N GLY A 478 11.55 109.50 47.88
CA GLY A 478 12.81 109.30 48.61
C GLY A 478 12.81 108.05 49.52
N PRO A 479 13.91 107.75 50.26
CA PRO A 479 14.12 106.46 50.92
C PRO A 479 13.09 106.08 52.00
N ALA A 480 12.28 107.02 52.50
CA ALA A 480 11.17 106.74 53.43
C ALA A 480 9.91 106.15 52.76
N ALA A 481 9.84 106.15 51.42
CA ALA A 481 8.77 105.52 50.63
C ALA A 481 9.03 104.02 50.34
N ALA A 482 10.18 103.47 50.76
CA ALA A 482 10.50 102.05 50.53
C ALA A 482 9.67 101.08 51.40
N ASP A 483 9.13 101.54 52.53
CA ASP A 483 8.29 100.76 53.46
C ASP A 483 6.80 101.13 53.33
N LEU A 484 6.32 101.32 52.10
CA LEU A 484 4.95 101.77 51.84
C LEU A 484 3.88 100.72 52.13
N HIS A 485 4.24 99.47 51.94
CA HIS A 485 3.33 98.35 52.03
C HIS A 485 3.68 97.48 53.25
N PRO A 486 2.69 96.97 54.00
CA PRO A 486 2.94 96.04 55.10
C PRO A 486 3.80 94.86 54.65
N ALA A 487 4.68 94.34 55.53
CA ALA A 487 5.53 93.18 55.24
C ALA A 487 4.73 91.96 54.72
N ALA A 488 3.47 91.82 55.14
CA ALA A 488 2.54 90.81 54.64
C ALA A 488 2.21 90.95 53.14
N GLN A 489 2.09 92.17 52.60
CA GLN A 489 1.83 92.41 51.17
C GLN A 489 3.08 92.14 50.31
N SER A 490 4.27 92.55 50.78
CA SER A 490 5.53 92.25 50.08
C SER A 490 5.83 90.74 50.05
N GLN A 491 5.52 90.03 51.15
CA GLN A 491 5.58 88.58 51.19
C GLN A 491 4.56 87.94 50.22
N ALA A 492 3.33 88.44 50.18
CA ALA A 492 2.31 87.96 49.23
C ALA A 492 2.71 88.19 47.76
N LEU A 493 3.35 89.32 47.43
CA LEU A 493 3.86 89.61 46.08
C LEU A 493 5.01 88.66 45.70
N ALA A 494 5.93 88.39 46.63
CA ALA A 494 7.03 87.44 46.42
C ALA A 494 6.51 86.01 46.21
N GLU A 495 5.47 85.60 46.94
CA GLU A 495 4.79 84.32 46.72
C GLU A 495 4.15 84.26 45.33
N ILE A 496 3.47 85.33 44.89
CA ILE A 496 2.85 85.40 43.57
C ILE A 496 3.90 85.31 42.45
N ARG A 497 5.03 86.02 42.57
CA ARG A 497 6.15 85.94 41.61
C ARG A 497 6.74 84.53 41.54
N ARG A 498 6.93 83.89 42.69
CA ARG A 498 7.45 82.52 42.75
C ARG A 498 6.48 81.52 42.11
N ASP A 499 5.18 81.68 42.35
CA ASP A 499 4.16 80.81 41.77
C ASP A 499 4.01 81.04 40.25
N LEU A 500 4.14 82.30 39.78
CA LEU A 500 4.19 82.62 38.34
C LEU A 500 5.37 81.97 37.64
N GLU A 501 6.58 82.11 38.19
CA GLU A 501 7.80 81.51 37.62
C GLU A 501 7.65 79.98 37.53
N LYS A 502 7.11 79.37 38.59
CA LYS A 502 6.83 77.93 38.64
C LYS A 502 5.82 77.49 37.58
N TYR A 503 4.76 78.26 37.36
CA TYR A 503 3.74 77.93 36.35
C TYR A 503 4.26 78.15 34.93
N MET A 504 5.10 79.16 34.70
CA MET A 504 5.76 79.38 33.41
C MET A 504 6.76 78.27 33.08
N GLU A 505 7.58 77.84 34.04
CA GLU A 505 8.49 76.70 33.84
C GLU A 505 7.70 75.40 33.54
N ALA A 506 6.55 75.20 34.21
CA ALA A 506 5.68 74.05 33.96
C ALA A 506 5.05 74.10 32.55
N HIS A 507 4.59 75.28 32.10
CA HIS A 507 4.03 75.50 30.77
C HIS A 507 5.07 75.29 29.66
N GLU A 508 6.28 75.81 29.84
CA GLU A 508 7.38 75.66 28.88
C GLU A 508 7.77 74.18 28.70
N LYS A 509 7.92 73.43 29.80
CA LYS A 509 8.20 71.99 29.74
C LYS A 509 7.09 71.22 29.03
N ALA A 510 5.83 71.55 29.30
CA ALA A 510 4.68 70.91 28.67
C ALA A 510 4.55 71.24 27.16
N SER A 511 5.02 72.42 26.73
CA SER A 511 5.06 72.81 25.31
C SER A 511 5.90 71.85 24.44
N PHE A 512 7.03 71.38 24.98
CA PHE A 512 7.88 70.41 24.29
C PHE A 512 7.14 69.08 24.05
N THR A 513 6.37 68.62 25.04
CA THR A 513 5.54 67.42 24.94
C THR A 513 4.43 67.59 23.88
N ASN A 514 3.77 68.75 23.83
CA ASN A 514 2.76 69.04 22.80
C ASN A 514 3.32 68.99 21.38
N THR A 515 4.52 69.55 21.19
CA THR A 515 5.21 69.52 19.88
C THR A 515 5.50 68.07 19.45
N GLU A 516 5.91 67.22 20.39
CA GLU A 516 6.13 65.79 20.12
C GLU A 516 4.83 65.07 19.75
N LEU A 517 3.73 65.35 20.45
CA LEU A 517 2.40 64.78 20.14
C LEU A 517 1.92 65.18 18.74
N HIS A 518 2.11 66.44 18.33
CA HIS A 518 1.80 66.88 16.97
C HIS A 518 2.65 66.20 15.90
N ARG A 519 3.95 65.99 16.17
CA ARG A 519 4.85 65.28 15.25
C ARG A 519 4.40 63.82 15.09
N ALA A 520 4.12 63.14 16.20
CA ALA A 520 3.63 61.77 16.22
C ALA A 520 2.26 61.63 15.54
N MET A 521 1.32 62.57 15.74
CA MET A 521 0.03 62.58 15.04
C MET A 521 0.22 62.62 13.52
N ASN A 522 1.06 63.51 13.02
CA ASN A 522 1.29 63.66 11.58
C ASN A 522 1.95 62.43 10.95
N LEU A 523 2.77 61.70 11.72
CA LEU A 523 3.40 60.46 11.26
C LEU A 523 2.37 59.34 11.03
N HIS A 524 1.34 59.24 11.87
CA HIS A 524 0.41 58.10 11.87
C HIS A 524 -0.92 58.37 11.14
N ILE A 525 -1.23 59.62 10.80
CA ILE A 525 -2.56 60.00 10.27
C ILE A 525 -2.92 59.32 8.95
N SER A 526 -1.96 59.11 8.05
CA SER A 526 -2.17 58.42 6.77
C SER A 526 -2.54 56.94 6.98
N ASN A 527 -1.83 56.27 7.89
CA ASN A 527 -2.05 54.87 8.23
C ASN A 527 -3.41 54.69 8.94
N LEU A 528 -3.78 55.61 9.83
CA LEU A 528 -5.09 55.59 10.50
C LEU A 528 -6.25 55.80 9.50
N ARG A 529 -6.07 56.65 8.49
CA ARG A 529 -7.05 56.81 7.40
C ARG A 529 -7.18 55.54 6.57
N LEU A 530 -6.06 54.87 6.29
CA LEU A 530 -6.06 53.62 5.54
C LEU A 530 -6.77 52.50 6.31
N LEU A 531 -6.48 52.37 7.62
CA LEU A 531 -7.12 51.36 8.50
C LEU A 531 -8.60 51.65 8.79
N GLY A 532 -9.00 52.92 8.81
CA GLY A 532 -10.41 53.33 8.96
C GLY A 532 -11.20 53.43 7.65
N GLY A 533 -10.56 53.13 6.51
CA GLY A 533 -11.16 53.21 5.18
C GLY A 533 -11.76 51.89 4.68
N PRO A 534 -12.12 51.80 3.38
CA PRO A 534 -12.56 50.55 2.75
C PRO A 534 -11.49 49.47 2.81
N LEU A 535 -11.90 48.21 3.01
CA LEU A 535 -10.98 47.06 3.12
C LEU A 535 -10.22 46.82 1.81
N GLU A 536 -10.80 47.17 0.67
CA GLU A 536 -10.18 47.04 -0.65
C GLU A 536 -8.92 47.90 -0.74
N SER A 537 -8.99 49.15 -0.28
CA SER A 537 -7.85 50.07 -0.26
C SER A 537 -6.72 49.57 0.65
N LEU A 538 -7.07 48.97 1.78
CA LEU A 538 -6.08 48.35 2.67
C LEU A 538 -5.42 47.14 2.00
N GLN A 539 -6.20 46.30 1.33
CA GLN A 539 -5.69 45.12 0.63
C GLN A 539 -4.78 45.50 -0.54
N GLU A 540 -5.03 46.62 -1.23
CA GLU A 540 -4.16 47.15 -2.29
C GLU A 540 -2.87 47.75 -1.76
N ALA A 541 -2.89 48.33 -0.56
CA ALA A 541 -1.72 48.91 0.08
C ALA A 541 -0.75 47.86 0.66
N LEU A 542 -1.22 46.63 0.89
CA LEU A 542 -0.37 45.55 1.37
C LEU A 542 0.53 45.00 0.24
N PRO A 543 1.83 44.75 0.50
CA PRO A 543 2.75 44.20 -0.49
C PRO A 543 2.27 42.86 -1.06
N ARG A 544 2.38 42.67 -2.37
CA ARG A 544 2.05 41.38 -3.00
C ARG A 544 3.22 40.89 -3.85
N PRO A 545 3.47 39.59 -3.88
CA PRO A 545 4.53 39.04 -4.71
C PRO A 545 4.16 39.19 -6.18
N GLN A 546 5.02 39.86 -6.94
CA GLN A 546 4.89 39.99 -8.39
C GLN A 546 5.90 39.04 -9.04
N LEU A 547 5.39 37.93 -9.57
CA LEU A 547 6.19 36.93 -10.26
C LEU A 547 6.00 37.07 -11.77
N SER A 548 7.11 36.95 -12.51
CA SER A 548 7.09 36.80 -13.97
C SER A 548 6.50 35.45 -14.40
N GLU A 549 6.12 35.31 -15.68
CA GLU A 549 5.60 34.04 -16.20
C GLU A 549 6.60 32.88 -16.02
N GLU A 550 7.90 33.13 -16.18
CA GLU A 550 8.97 32.16 -15.96
C GLU A 550 9.06 31.73 -14.49
N GLU A 551 8.92 32.67 -13.56
CA GLU A 551 8.93 32.41 -12.11
C GLU A 551 7.70 31.63 -11.65
N VAL A 552 6.52 31.92 -12.22
CA VAL A 552 5.30 31.14 -11.96
C VAL A 552 5.48 29.69 -12.45
N ALA A 553 6.06 29.50 -13.64
CA ALA A 553 6.35 28.18 -14.16
C ALA A 553 7.38 27.42 -13.29
N GLY A 554 8.43 28.10 -12.82
CA GLY A 554 9.42 27.54 -11.90
C GLY A 554 8.81 27.09 -10.58
N LEU A 555 7.93 27.91 -10.00
CA LEU A 555 7.19 27.57 -8.77
C LEU A 555 6.28 26.36 -8.97
N GLN A 556 5.49 26.32 -10.05
CA GLN A 556 4.62 25.17 -10.34
C GLN A 556 5.42 23.88 -10.57
N CYS A 557 6.57 23.99 -11.23
CA CYS A 557 7.48 22.86 -11.41
C CYS A 557 7.97 22.33 -10.06
N MET A 558 8.42 23.21 -9.17
CA MET A 558 8.84 22.84 -7.81
C MET A 558 7.74 22.14 -7.02
N LYS A 559 6.52 22.69 -6.99
CA LYS A 559 5.36 22.06 -6.32
C LYS A 559 5.09 20.65 -6.83
N ARG A 560 5.12 20.47 -8.15
CA ARG A 560 4.92 19.15 -8.78
C ARG A 560 5.99 18.15 -8.34
N ILE A 561 7.26 18.56 -8.27
CA ILE A 561 8.35 17.67 -7.84
C ILE A 561 8.26 17.36 -6.35
N LEU A 562 7.95 18.34 -5.49
CA LEU A 562 7.70 18.09 -4.06
C LEU A 562 6.51 17.14 -3.84
N GLY A 563 5.44 17.28 -4.62
CA GLY A 563 4.34 16.32 -4.62
C GLY A 563 4.79 14.90 -4.98
N LYS A 564 5.74 14.75 -5.94
CA LYS A 564 6.33 13.46 -6.28
C LYS A 564 7.23 12.90 -5.18
N VAL A 565 7.96 13.75 -4.44
CA VAL A 565 8.70 13.33 -3.24
C VAL A 565 7.75 12.76 -2.19
N GLN A 566 6.65 13.47 -1.92
CA GLN A 566 5.66 13.04 -0.92
C GLN A 566 4.96 11.73 -1.34
N GLU A 567 4.53 11.64 -2.61
CA GLU A 567 3.94 10.41 -3.17
C GLU A 567 4.89 9.23 -3.02
N MET A 568 6.19 9.42 -3.32
CA MET A 568 7.20 8.37 -3.14
C MET A 568 7.35 7.95 -1.66
N ARG A 569 7.34 8.89 -0.71
CA ARG A 569 7.40 8.59 0.74
C ARG A 569 6.21 7.78 1.20
N GLU A 570 5.01 8.17 0.80
CA GLU A 570 3.75 7.49 1.15
C GLU A 570 3.71 6.08 0.56
N GLN A 571 4.07 5.92 -0.72
CA GLN A 571 4.20 4.62 -1.36
C GLN A 571 5.18 3.72 -0.60
N ARG A 572 6.35 4.26 -0.22
CA ARG A 572 7.37 3.52 0.53
C ARG A 572 6.84 3.04 1.88
N SER A 573 6.20 3.92 2.64
CA SER A 573 5.61 3.59 3.95
C SER A 573 4.50 2.53 3.82
N SER A 574 3.65 2.64 2.80
CA SER A 574 2.60 1.66 2.52
C SER A 574 3.19 0.28 2.16
N LEU A 575 4.21 0.24 1.30
CA LEU A 575 4.88 -1.00 0.89
C LEU A 575 5.62 -1.66 2.05
N GLU A 576 6.29 -0.86 2.89
CA GLU A 576 6.94 -1.33 4.12
C GLU A 576 5.92 -2.00 5.05
N LYS A 577 4.78 -1.32 5.30
CA LYS A 577 3.70 -1.86 6.11
C LYS A 577 3.16 -3.17 5.54
N GLN A 578 2.89 -3.21 4.23
CA GLN A 578 2.43 -4.43 3.55
C GLN A 578 3.42 -5.59 3.73
N LEU A 579 4.73 -5.34 3.62
CA LEU A 579 5.75 -6.37 3.84
C LEU A 579 5.74 -6.89 5.28
N ARG A 580 5.65 -5.99 6.28
CA ARG A 580 5.56 -6.35 7.70
C ARG A 580 4.34 -7.22 7.98
N ASP A 581 3.17 -6.81 7.49
CA ASP A 581 1.91 -7.52 7.70
C ASP A 581 1.97 -8.93 7.09
N LEU A 582 2.49 -9.06 5.86
CA LEU A 582 2.67 -10.35 5.19
C LEU A 582 3.60 -11.28 5.97
N ILE A 583 4.75 -10.76 6.43
CA ILE A 583 5.74 -11.56 7.19
C ILE A 583 5.18 -12.01 8.54
N GLN A 584 4.40 -11.15 9.20
CA GLN A 584 3.81 -11.43 10.51
C GLN A 584 2.72 -12.51 10.44
N GLN A 585 1.89 -12.49 9.40
CA GLN A 585 0.79 -13.45 9.23
C GLN A 585 1.25 -14.80 8.67
N ASP A 586 2.48 -14.89 8.22
CA ASP A 586 3.00 -16.08 7.57
C ASP A 586 3.44 -17.17 8.57
N ASP A 587 2.59 -18.18 8.75
CA ASP A 587 2.91 -19.39 9.48
C ASP A 587 2.92 -20.61 8.54
N ILE A 588 4.10 -21.18 8.34
CA ILE A 588 4.28 -22.40 7.52
C ILE A 588 4.42 -23.67 8.37
N THR A 589 4.18 -23.61 9.68
CA THR A 589 4.41 -24.74 10.60
C THR A 589 3.70 -26.01 10.14
N SER A 590 2.46 -25.91 9.64
CA SER A 590 1.70 -27.05 9.09
C SER A 590 2.41 -27.74 7.92
N THR A 591 3.06 -26.97 7.05
CA THR A 591 3.84 -27.49 5.91
C THR A 591 5.14 -28.12 6.40
N LEU A 592 5.80 -27.51 7.39
CA LEU A 592 7.05 -28.01 7.95
C LEU A 592 6.88 -29.33 8.69
N VAL A 593 5.73 -29.56 9.33
CA VAL A 593 5.44 -30.83 10.00
C VAL A 593 5.51 -32.01 9.02
N THR A 594 5.01 -31.86 7.80
CA THR A 594 4.99 -32.93 6.78
C THR A 594 6.22 -32.93 5.85
N THR A 595 7.19 -32.05 6.09
CA THR A 595 8.35 -31.89 5.21
C THR A 595 9.55 -32.66 5.75
N GLU A 596 10.21 -33.42 4.89
CA GLU A 596 11.46 -34.08 5.26
C GLU A 596 12.59 -33.09 5.52
N ARG A 597 13.50 -33.44 6.43
CA ARG A 597 14.60 -32.54 6.84
C ARG A 597 15.49 -32.10 5.67
N ALA A 598 15.70 -32.96 4.68
CA ALA A 598 16.52 -32.67 3.51
C ALA A 598 15.92 -31.57 2.61
N ASP A 599 14.59 -31.43 2.60
CA ASP A 599 13.86 -30.52 1.72
C ASP A 599 13.56 -29.16 2.38
N MET A 600 13.79 -29.01 3.69
CA MET A 600 13.46 -27.77 4.43
C MET A 600 14.03 -26.52 3.79
N LYS A 601 15.29 -26.57 3.35
CA LYS A 601 15.95 -25.41 2.72
C LYS A 601 15.25 -24.99 1.44
N ARG A 602 14.90 -25.96 0.58
CA ARG A 602 14.15 -25.70 -0.66
C ARG A 602 12.79 -25.09 -0.34
N ILE A 603 12.10 -25.62 0.66
CA ILE A 603 10.79 -25.08 1.06
C ILE A 603 10.92 -23.65 1.60
N PHE A 604 11.94 -23.35 2.41
CA PHE A 604 12.15 -21.98 2.88
C PHE A 604 12.35 -21.03 1.70
N GLU A 605 13.22 -21.39 0.76
CA GLU A 605 13.45 -20.60 -0.45
C GLU A 605 12.18 -20.40 -1.29
N GLU A 606 11.36 -21.45 -1.44
CA GLU A 606 10.07 -21.36 -2.15
C GLU A 606 9.05 -20.50 -1.40
N GLN A 607 8.96 -20.65 -0.08
CA GLN A 607 8.04 -19.90 0.76
C GLN A 607 8.41 -18.43 0.82
N LEU A 608 9.70 -18.07 0.85
CA LEU A 608 10.15 -16.68 0.84
C LEU A 608 9.81 -15.96 -0.48
N LYS A 609 9.59 -16.67 -1.60
CA LYS A 609 9.22 -16.04 -2.88
C LYS A 609 7.92 -15.25 -2.83
N LYS A 610 7.02 -15.52 -1.87
CA LYS A 610 5.78 -14.74 -1.69
C LYS A 610 6.03 -13.26 -1.37
N TYR A 611 7.21 -12.94 -0.83
CA TYR A 611 7.61 -11.56 -0.53
C TYR A 611 8.27 -10.86 -1.71
N GLU A 612 8.67 -11.58 -2.76
CA GLU A 612 9.50 -11.04 -3.83
C GLU A 612 8.79 -9.93 -4.59
N GLN A 613 7.47 -10.03 -4.79
CA GLN A 613 6.72 -8.98 -5.48
C GLN A 613 6.75 -7.64 -4.74
N VAL A 614 6.48 -7.64 -3.42
CA VAL A 614 6.50 -6.42 -2.62
C VAL A 614 7.92 -5.86 -2.54
N LYS A 615 8.92 -6.73 -2.39
CA LYS A 615 10.34 -6.36 -2.41
C LYS A 615 10.74 -5.69 -3.72
N VAL A 616 10.29 -6.20 -4.87
CA VAL A 616 10.53 -5.59 -6.19
C VAL A 616 9.92 -4.18 -6.24
N TYR A 617 8.70 -3.97 -5.74
CA TYR A 617 8.10 -2.63 -5.69
C TYR A 617 8.86 -1.68 -4.76
N ILE A 618 9.35 -2.17 -3.62
CA ILE A 618 10.21 -1.38 -2.72
C ILE A 618 11.50 -0.99 -3.45
N ASP A 619 12.22 -1.95 -4.04
CA ASP A 619 13.47 -1.68 -4.74
C ASP A 619 13.27 -0.68 -5.91
N GLN A 620 12.14 -0.76 -6.63
CA GLN A 620 11.76 0.22 -7.66
C GLN A 620 11.52 1.62 -7.08
N ASN A 621 10.81 1.74 -5.96
CA ASN A 621 10.61 3.01 -5.27
C ASN A 621 11.94 3.61 -4.77
N LEU A 622 12.83 2.78 -4.20
CA LEU A 622 14.15 3.20 -3.74
C LEU A 622 15.05 3.68 -4.89
N ALA A 623 14.96 3.03 -6.06
CA ALA A 623 15.68 3.44 -7.26
C ALA A 623 15.12 4.74 -7.86
N ALA A 624 13.80 4.95 -7.80
CA ALA A 624 13.15 6.16 -8.29
C ALA A 624 13.61 7.43 -7.54
N GLN A 625 13.98 7.30 -6.26
CA GLN A 625 14.47 8.42 -5.45
C GLN A 625 15.63 9.17 -6.12
N GLU A 626 16.59 8.49 -6.73
CA GLU A 626 17.74 9.16 -7.36
C GLU A 626 17.34 10.06 -8.51
N ASN A 627 16.33 9.67 -9.28
CA ASN A 627 15.79 10.48 -10.37
C ASN A 627 14.98 11.67 -9.83
N ILE A 628 14.23 11.46 -8.74
CA ILE A 628 13.47 12.52 -8.08
C ILE A 628 14.42 13.57 -7.47
N LEU A 629 15.51 13.16 -6.82
CA LEU A 629 16.51 14.09 -6.26
C LEU A 629 17.20 14.94 -7.35
N LYS A 630 17.48 14.36 -8.52
CA LYS A 630 18.01 15.11 -9.68
C LYS A 630 17.00 16.15 -10.17
N ALA A 631 15.75 15.74 -10.39
CA ALA A 631 14.68 16.66 -10.79
C ALA A 631 14.42 17.75 -9.75
N LEU A 632 14.54 17.43 -8.46
CA LEU A 632 14.39 18.39 -7.37
C LEU A 632 15.52 19.42 -7.38
N THR A 633 16.75 19.00 -7.69
CA THR A 633 17.89 19.93 -7.84
C THR A 633 17.63 20.94 -8.95
N GLU A 634 17.20 20.45 -10.13
CA GLU A 634 16.91 21.29 -11.28
C GLU A 634 15.75 22.26 -11.00
N ALA A 635 14.68 21.77 -10.38
CA ALA A 635 13.55 22.60 -9.96
C ALA A 635 13.96 23.64 -8.91
N ASN A 636 14.84 23.30 -7.96
CA ASN A 636 15.34 24.21 -6.94
C ASN A 636 16.17 25.36 -7.54
N VAL A 637 16.94 25.10 -8.60
CA VAL A 637 17.66 26.15 -9.32
C VAL A 637 16.68 27.14 -9.95
N GLN A 638 15.63 26.65 -10.60
CA GLN A 638 14.59 27.51 -11.20
C GLN A 638 13.79 28.28 -10.14
N TYR A 639 13.57 27.68 -8.97
CA TYR A 639 12.85 28.29 -7.85
C TYR A 639 13.67 29.33 -7.08
N ALA A 640 15.00 29.38 -7.25
CA ALA A 640 15.86 30.24 -6.46
C ALA A 640 15.53 31.74 -6.59
N SER A 641 15.18 32.21 -7.80
CA SER A 641 14.74 33.60 -8.02
C SER A 641 13.42 33.89 -7.31
N VAL A 642 12.44 32.98 -7.44
CA VAL A 642 11.13 33.04 -6.77
C VAL A 642 11.32 33.15 -5.27
N ARG A 643 12.13 32.26 -4.67
CA ARG A 643 12.41 32.25 -3.22
C ARG A 643 12.99 33.58 -2.74
N LYS A 644 13.89 34.18 -3.52
CA LYS A 644 14.47 35.49 -3.20
C LYS A 644 13.40 36.60 -3.26
N GLY A 645 12.56 36.62 -4.29
CA GLY A 645 11.48 37.59 -4.44
C GLY A 645 10.42 37.47 -3.35
N LEU A 646 10.05 36.23 -2.98
CA LEU A 646 9.12 35.96 -1.89
C LEU A 646 9.67 36.44 -0.54
N SER A 647 10.93 36.15 -0.22
CA SER A 647 11.55 36.62 1.04
C SER A 647 11.59 38.15 1.15
N GLN A 648 11.84 38.84 0.05
CA GLN A 648 11.78 40.32 0.01
C GLN A 648 10.35 40.83 0.23
N THR A 649 9.37 40.19 -0.42
CA THR A 649 7.95 40.52 -0.26
C THR A 649 7.50 40.28 1.17
N GLU A 650 7.93 39.18 1.78
CA GLU A 650 7.63 38.82 3.17
C GLU A 650 8.18 39.85 4.17
N GLN A 651 9.42 40.29 3.98
CA GLN A 651 9.99 41.39 4.79
C GLN A 651 9.18 42.68 4.66
N GLN A 652 8.80 43.05 3.43
CA GLN A 652 7.99 44.25 3.19
C GLN A 652 6.60 44.10 3.79
N TRP A 653 5.97 42.94 3.64
CA TRP A 653 4.66 42.61 4.21
C TRP A 653 4.68 42.77 5.72
N ASN A 654 5.61 42.07 6.40
CA ASN A 654 5.75 42.12 7.85
C ASN A 654 6.03 43.56 8.35
N GLY A 655 6.90 44.31 7.66
CA GLY A 655 7.17 45.71 7.98
C GLY A 655 5.94 46.60 7.81
N THR A 656 5.15 46.41 6.75
CA THR A 656 3.92 47.18 6.49
C THR A 656 2.85 46.87 7.53
N VAL A 657 2.62 45.57 7.81
CA VAL A 657 1.66 45.12 8.83
C VAL A 657 2.04 45.67 10.20
N GLN A 658 3.31 45.56 10.60
CA GLN A 658 3.79 46.08 11.87
C GLN A 658 3.65 47.61 11.94
N GLY A 659 3.95 48.33 10.87
CA GLY A 659 3.78 49.78 10.80
C GLY A 659 2.32 50.23 10.93
N LEU A 660 1.38 49.48 10.35
CA LEU A 660 -0.05 49.73 10.47
C LEU A 660 -0.56 49.45 11.88
N VAL A 661 -0.22 48.29 12.46
CA VAL A 661 -0.57 47.94 13.85
C VAL A 661 -0.01 49.00 14.81
N GLY A 662 1.26 49.36 14.67
CA GLY A 662 1.89 50.39 15.50
C GLY A 662 1.23 51.76 15.36
N SER A 663 0.62 52.08 14.20
CA SER A 663 -0.12 53.32 14.02
C SER A 663 -1.46 53.34 14.76
N TYR A 664 -2.14 52.19 14.86
CA TYR A 664 -3.33 52.05 15.70
C TYR A 664 -2.98 52.20 17.20
N GLU A 665 -1.91 51.55 17.65
CA GLU A 665 -1.44 51.66 19.04
C GLU A 665 -1.02 53.10 19.38
N ALA A 666 -0.30 53.76 18.47
CA ALA A 666 0.06 55.16 18.61
C ALA A 666 -1.17 56.08 18.70
N TYR A 667 -2.29 55.76 18.02
CA TYR A 667 -3.52 56.53 18.15
C TYR A 667 -4.12 56.48 19.56
N GLU A 668 -4.20 55.29 20.17
CA GLU A 668 -4.71 55.13 21.54
C GLU A 668 -3.85 55.93 22.53
N ASP A 669 -2.53 55.84 22.39
CA ASP A 669 -1.58 56.61 23.19
C ASP A 669 -1.70 58.12 22.96
N LEU A 670 -1.86 58.56 21.72
CA LEU A 670 -2.02 59.98 21.39
C LEU A 670 -3.32 60.55 21.95
N MET A 671 -4.43 59.81 21.87
CA MET A 671 -5.71 60.23 22.46
C MET A 671 -5.61 60.38 23.97
N LYS A 672 -5.01 59.39 24.64
CA LYS A 672 -4.79 59.41 26.09
C LYS A 672 -3.90 60.58 26.50
N LYS A 673 -2.74 60.75 25.86
CA LYS A 673 -1.80 61.84 26.18
C LYS A 673 -2.37 63.22 25.86
N SER A 674 -3.17 63.35 24.80
CA SER A 674 -3.86 64.60 24.48
C SER A 674 -4.87 64.97 25.57
N GLN A 675 -5.61 63.99 26.09
CA GLN A 675 -6.55 64.20 27.19
C GLN A 675 -5.84 64.53 28.51
N GLU A 676 -4.78 63.80 28.86
CA GLU A 676 -3.95 64.10 30.05
C GLU A 676 -3.30 65.49 29.94
N GLY A 677 -2.81 65.85 28.76
CA GLY A 677 -2.29 67.19 28.48
C GLY A 677 -3.35 68.26 28.67
N LYS A 678 -4.59 68.02 28.20
CA LYS A 678 -5.70 68.96 28.35
C LYS A 678 -6.04 69.16 29.83
N GLU A 679 -6.18 68.07 30.59
CA GLU A 679 -6.46 68.13 32.03
C GLU A 679 -5.36 68.86 32.80
N PHE A 680 -4.09 68.67 32.42
CA PHE A 680 -2.97 69.43 32.96
C PHE A 680 -3.10 70.93 32.68
N TYR A 681 -3.40 71.33 31.43
CA TYR A 681 -3.58 72.75 31.10
C TYR A 681 -4.85 73.34 31.74
N ASP A 682 -5.95 72.59 31.87
CA ASP A 682 -7.15 73.05 32.57
C ASP A 682 -6.87 73.32 34.06
N ASP A 683 -6.11 72.45 34.74
CA ASP A 683 -5.68 72.66 36.14
C ASP A 683 -4.67 73.81 36.27
N LEU A 684 -3.73 73.92 35.32
CA LEU A 684 -2.79 75.03 35.27
C LEU A 684 -3.50 76.36 35.02
N GLU A 685 -4.52 76.37 34.17
CA GLU A 685 -5.36 77.53 33.90
C GLU A 685 -6.16 77.94 35.14
N ALA A 686 -6.79 76.99 35.83
CA ALA A 686 -7.50 77.27 37.08
C ALA A 686 -6.57 77.82 38.18
N LYS A 687 -5.29 77.43 38.18
CA LYS A 687 -4.27 77.97 39.08
C LYS A 687 -3.80 79.36 38.63
N ALA A 688 -3.55 79.55 37.33
CA ALA A 688 -3.14 80.82 36.74
C ALA A 688 -4.24 81.88 36.91
N SER A 689 -5.50 81.56 36.61
CA SER A 689 -6.66 82.43 36.82
C SER A 689 -6.82 82.86 38.29
N ARG A 690 -6.67 81.95 39.26
CA ARG A 690 -6.69 82.29 40.70
C ARG A 690 -5.50 83.17 41.10
N LEU A 691 -4.33 82.89 40.55
CA LEU A 691 -3.12 83.69 40.79
C LEU A 691 -3.28 85.09 40.18
N LEU A 692 -3.90 85.20 39.00
CA LEU A 692 -4.24 86.45 38.31
C LEU A 692 -5.22 87.29 39.12
N GLU A 693 -6.29 86.70 39.65
CA GLU A 693 -7.23 87.41 40.51
C GLU A 693 -6.55 87.92 41.79
N ARG A 694 -5.71 87.08 42.42
CA ARG A 694 -4.92 87.45 43.60
C ARG A 694 -3.90 88.56 43.28
N ALA A 695 -3.23 88.48 42.13
CA ALA A 695 -2.30 89.50 41.65
C ALA A 695 -3.03 90.81 41.37
N LYS A 696 -4.14 90.80 40.62
CA LYS A 696 -4.98 91.97 40.35
C LYS A 696 -5.46 92.62 41.64
N THR A 697 -5.99 91.84 42.58
CA THR A 697 -6.51 92.37 43.85
C THR A 697 -5.40 93.01 44.69
N LEU A 698 -4.24 92.34 44.80
CA LEU A 698 -3.10 92.87 45.56
C LEU A 698 -2.53 94.13 44.89
N CYS A 699 -2.30 94.10 43.58
CA CYS A 699 -1.75 95.23 42.82
C CYS A 699 -2.73 96.41 42.79
N GLN A 700 -4.04 96.18 42.69
CA GLN A 700 -5.07 97.24 42.81
C GLN A 700 -5.07 97.86 44.21
N THR A 701 -5.03 97.05 45.27
CA THR A 701 -4.92 97.56 46.65
C THR A 701 -3.66 98.40 46.82
N ARG A 702 -2.53 97.91 46.32
CA ARG A 702 -1.25 98.65 46.33
C ARG A 702 -1.35 99.93 45.48
N GLU A 703 -2.05 99.90 44.34
CA GLU A 703 -2.28 101.07 43.49
C GLU A 703 -3.12 102.14 44.21
N GLU A 704 -4.19 101.74 44.89
CA GLU A 704 -5.03 102.63 45.70
C GLU A 704 -4.26 103.21 46.89
N GLU A 705 -3.39 102.45 47.55
CA GLU A 705 -2.51 102.94 48.61
C GLU A 705 -1.45 103.95 48.09
N ARG A 706 -1.04 103.82 46.81
CA ARG A 706 -0.11 104.74 46.14
C ARG A 706 -0.78 106.05 45.70
N LYS A 707 -2.05 106.03 45.31
CA LYS A 707 -2.82 107.22 44.85
C LYS A 707 -2.72 108.44 45.78
N PRO A 708 -2.97 108.37 47.10
CA PRO A 708 -2.90 109.55 47.97
C PRO A 708 -1.50 110.16 48.11
N ILE A 709 -0.44 109.40 47.79
CA ILE A 709 0.97 109.86 47.83
C ILE A 709 1.32 110.60 46.54
N LEU A 710 0.83 110.08 45.41
CA LEU A 710 0.94 110.74 44.11
C LEU A 710 0.05 112.00 44.05
N GLU A 711 -1.14 111.97 44.64
CA GLU A 711 -2.09 113.10 44.69
C GLU A 711 -1.66 114.22 45.67
N LYS A 712 -1.00 113.89 46.80
CA LYS A 712 -0.44 114.89 47.74
C LYS A 712 0.61 115.82 47.11
N LYS A 713 1.10 115.52 45.91
CA LYS A 713 2.11 116.31 45.19
C LYS A 713 1.71 116.69 43.76
N SER A 714 0.44 116.68 43.40
CA SER A 714 -0.01 117.27 42.12
C SER A 714 -0.65 118.66 42.34
N PRO A 715 0.13 119.75 42.49
CA PRO A 715 -0.42 121.09 42.30
C PRO A 715 -0.61 121.34 40.80
N PHE A 716 -1.86 121.66 40.43
CA PHE A 716 -2.28 122.59 39.38
C PHE A 716 -1.37 122.75 38.15
N VAL A 717 -1.95 122.53 36.96
CA VAL A 717 -2.13 123.59 35.93
C VAL A 717 -2.86 123.03 34.70
N LEU A 718 -4.10 123.52 34.56
CA LEU A 718 -4.83 123.99 33.37
C LEU A 718 -4.94 123.12 32.10
N GLU A 719 -6.19 122.74 31.84
CA GLU A 719 -6.79 122.54 30.52
C GLU A 719 -6.70 123.80 29.63
N ALA A 720 -6.44 123.59 28.34
CA ALA A 720 -7.08 124.34 27.25
C ALA A 720 -7.00 123.53 25.92
N PRO A 721 -7.95 123.70 24.99
CA PRO A 721 -8.49 122.57 24.24
C PRO A 721 -8.47 122.69 22.69
N LEU A 722 -8.73 121.52 22.07
CA LEU A 722 -9.49 121.28 20.82
C LEU A 722 -8.97 121.75 19.44
N ASN A 723 -9.26 120.83 18.49
CA ASN A 723 -9.26 120.89 17.02
C ASN A 723 -7.93 120.45 16.37
N TRP A 724 -7.89 119.56 15.37
CA TRP A 724 -8.76 119.47 14.21
C TRP A 724 -8.90 118.03 13.68
N THR A 725 -10.10 117.73 13.18
CA THR A 725 -10.42 116.84 12.05
C THR A 725 -9.29 116.62 11.04
N PHE A 726 -9.13 115.41 10.48
CA PHE A 726 -9.64 115.08 9.12
C PHE A 726 -9.18 113.72 8.54
N TRP A 727 -10.06 113.20 7.67
CA TRP A 727 -9.97 112.19 6.59
C TRP A 727 -9.83 110.69 6.97
N ILE A 728 -10.81 109.80 6.74
CA ILE A 728 -11.50 109.35 5.49
C ILE A 728 -10.53 108.57 4.57
N VAL A 729 -10.53 107.22 4.57
CA VAL A 729 -11.33 106.30 3.68
C VAL A 729 -10.40 105.62 2.64
N PRO A 730 -10.77 104.49 1.99
CA PRO A 730 -10.44 103.13 2.44
C PRO A 730 -10.09 102.25 1.19
N LYS A 731 -10.28 100.93 1.27
CA LYS A 731 -10.79 99.98 0.23
C LYS A 731 -10.03 98.67 0.30
N HIS A 732 -10.70 97.56 0.61
CA HIS A 732 -11.47 96.70 -0.33
C HIS A 732 -10.57 96.19 -1.45
N ALA A 733 -10.46 94.88 -1.70
CA ALA A 733 -11.52 94.05 -2.25
C ALA A 733 -11.00 92.57 -2.27
N VAL A 734 -11.70 91.56 -1.76
CA VAL A 734 -12.95 90.93 -2.27
C VAL A 734 -12.63 89.80 -3.28
N LEU A 735 -12.97 88.56 -2.89
CA LEU A 735 -13.62 87.47 -3.66
C LEU A 735 -13.01 86.06 -3.49
N GLN A 736 -13.62 85.29 -2.59
CA GLN A 736 -14.23 83.99 -2.92
C GLN A 736 -15.40 84.20 -3.94
N PRO A 737 -16.12 83.17 -4.45
CA PRO A 737 -15.85 81.72 -4.53
C PRO A 737 -16.25 81.11 -5.91
N LYS A 738 -15.84 79.87 -6.16
CA LYS A 738 -16.74 78.72 -6.37
C LYS A 738 -15.93 77.43 -6.38
#